data_AF-A0A8J5DZC5-F1
#
_entry.id   AF-A0A8J5DZC5-F1
#
_cell.length_a   1.000
_cell.length_b   1.000
_cell.length_c   1.000
_cell.angle_alpha   90.00
_cell.angle_beta   90.00
_cell.angle_gamma   90.00
#
_symmetry.space_group_name_H-M   'P 1'
#
loop_
_entity.id
_entity.type
_entity.pdbx_description
1 polymer ?
#
loop_
_entity_poly.entity_id
_entity_poly.type
_entity_poly.pdbx_seq_one_letter_code
_entity_poly.pdbx_strand_id
1 'polypeptide(L)'
;MSLLHIFLLLTTLVATATAQIPPESRTIIDVLSETGQFSVLLRHLQHFELVPFLNTERNITLVAPDNGAFATFDGHVTRDLLLYHVLEGVSTYENGSDGSRVFLSALDHVPVTVDVNHKSRDMHVNGVKVVETDLAAGRQRGFVQVLESVLTLPSGWTSEISEISGVGHFAQLAKKSGLGGLSHVTVFAPTNDVMRVFSPLMDAYLLCHEGKEDLDRVVGHFVVDELVYEAGLGVSGLGLSGLGEPGLGLSGLGESETRDFVTRDGTTLSISPNLTINGTWAPVASNIPCQNGLIHVYDSLLESRDQELLRFSPRMALQGLGLDRFVALLRLAGLGELIEGLGVKQTIFAPVEKPSAMVRSRDPKHELDASLSSDEQQVLIEALEQEYFSESRDESHDLHSASSGLYSEGGAYHFTQTELILSRDLFKHKNHVLVDTKMKSKKIGYRTQRLKLSYDEVADAFVVNDRKIVSSAKYDKSLFVVGNSSIYLIDEEMEPPSGLASSVAPIFHTSRSLFYLNELGRLKLPLNYAGWTVILPTTTAWDSLGLVTEYLTSNKTALTLLFDSLIFHQPFYSDSRGSKLETFDKERNVTLEWIVGKESDFGDDFGDSEPISDDSENSREFDSRSGRFFKSSNSRGKSHEKELDFISVDGNLYKVNTLEYDILFNSGVVHTVENVFIPSDLDITCQNLIEVTNPDFVELLQVSNLSYTLDPELGYSFLVPSEASMAAENISIHSPDLASYMELHVIQNNTLGDGGSAATLKSGVSLVAKKFSELLMVSIYQGIDREARILNRGIASNNATVFSIDRPLSPAWIIPENPWFPSHDHLKTPVAIFIGIIIGLVAFFAILSCLLWVFLGKSKEPDEERAPVVAKPKPKSRTDILRQEAGVNTPLLAGGPGKTYTAPMSVNQPKKNGRGLKIGPQH
;
A
#
# COMPACT_ATOMS: atom_id res chain seq x y z
N MET A 1 64.61 7.98 106.17
CA MET A 1 63.77 6.90 105.62
C MET A 1 62.32 7.37 105.55
N SER A 2 61.84 7.89 104.41
CA SER A 2 60.40 8.26 104.26
C SER A 2 59.96 8.36 102.79
N LEU A 3 60.72 9.06 101.92
CA LEU A 3 60.40 9.18 100.48
C LEU A 3 60.27 7.83 99.76
N LEU A 4 61.08 6.83 100.12
CA LEU A 4 61.00 5.48 99.54
C LEU A 4 59.69 4.75 99.87
N HIS A 5 59.07 5.02 101.04
CA HIS A 5 57.79 4.41 101.41
C HIS A 5 56.61 5.08 100.71
N ILE A 6 56.66 6.40 100.48
CA ILE A 6 55.64 7.11 99.71
C ILE A 6 55.65 6.63 98.25
N PHE A 7 56.83 6.43 97.66
CA PHE A 7 56.94 5.91 96.30
C PHE A 7 56.43 4.45 96.20
N LEU A 8 56.69 3.61 97.21
CA LEU A 8 56.19 2.23 97.27
C LEU A 8 54.67 2.14 97.50
N LEU A 9 54.07 3.11 98.20
CA LEU A 9 52.62 3.23 98.37
C LEU A 9 51.91 3.77 97.12
N LEU A 10 52.58 4.57 96.29
CA LEU A 10 52.04 5.00 95.00
C LEU A 10 52.11 3.88 93.95
N THR A 11 53.18 3.08 93.91
CA THR A 11 53.31 1.96 92.95
C THR A 11 52.47 0.74 93.33
N THR A 12 51.94 0.64 94.54
CA THR A 12 51.02 -0.43 94.97
C THR A 12 49.54 -0.06 94.83
N LEU A 13 49.21 1.16 94.39
CA LEU A 13 47.85 1.59 94.02
C LEU A 13 47.62 1.66 92.50
N VAL A 14 48.50 1.04 91.70
CA VAL A 14 48.31 0.84 90.25
C VAL A 14 48.30 -0.66 89.92
N ALA A 15 47.53 -1.41 90.71
CA ALA A 15 47.14 -2.78 90.41
C ALA A 15 45.64 -2.81 90.09
N THR A 16 45.30 -3.24 88.86
CA THR A 16 43.97 -3.71 88.44
C THR A 16 42.77 -2.86 88.88
N ALA A 17 42.55 -1.74 88.20
CA ALA A 17 41.27 -1.04 88.14
C ALA A 17 40.88 -0.66 86.70
N THR A 18 41.19 -1.53 85.73
CA THR A 18 40.42 -1.57 84.48
C THR A 18 38.99 -1.92 84.84
N ALA A 19 38.10 -0.92 84.84
CA ALA A 19 36.67 -1.12 85.06
C ALA A 19 36.06 -1.83 83.85
N GLN A 20 36.28 -3.15 83.76
CA GLN A 20 35.61 -3.99 82.77
C GLN A 20 34.11 -3.86 83.00
N ILE A 21 33.43 -3.27 82.01
CA ILE A 21 31.97 -3.19 81.99
C ILE A 21 31.45 -4.64 82.12
N PRO A 22 30.55 -4.93 83.08
CA PRO A 22 29.98 -6.26 83.23
C PRO A 22 29.42 -6.73 81.88
N PRO A 23 29.62 -8.00 81.46
CA PRO A 23 29.26 -8.44 80.11
C PRO A 23 27.77 -8.19 79.79
N GLU A 24 26.89 -8.33 80.79
CA GLU A 24 25.45 -8.02 80.72
C GLU A 24 25.14 -6.54 80.48
N SER A 25 26.10 -5.63 80.69
CA SER A 25 25.97 -4.17 80.57
C SER A 25 26.69 -3.58 79.35
N ARG A 26 27.41 -4.38 78.56
CA ARG A 26 28.12 -3.93 77.36
C ARG A 26 27.18 -3.66 76.20
N THR A 27 27.41 -2.55 75.50
CA THR A 27 26.82 -2.23 74.20
C THR A 27 27.69 -2.75 73.06
N ILE A 28 27.15 -2.76 71.83
CA ILE A 28 27.94 -3.06 70.62
C ILE A 28 29.13 -2.08 70.50
N ILE A 29 28.94 -0.81 70.86
CA ILE A 29 30.00 0.22 70.79
C ILE A 29 31.10 -0.03 71.84
N ASP A 30 30.74 -0.52 73.03
CA ASP A 30 31.73 -0.92 74.05
C ASP A 30 32.59 -2.07 73.50
N VAL A 31 31.96 -3.13 72.97
CA VAL A 31 32.65 -4.30 72.37
C VAL A 31 33.61 -3.90 71.25
N LEU A 32 33.16 -3.05 70.32
CA LEU A 32 34.01 -2.52 69.24
C LEU A 32 35.18 -1.65 69.76
N SER A 33 35.07 -1.09 70.97
CA SER A 33 36.11 -0.23 71.57
C SER A 33 37.14 -0.99 72.42
N GLU A 34 36.88 -2.26 72.76
CA GLU A 34 37.79 -3.08 73.56
C GLU A 34 39.09 -3.47 72.82
N THR A 35 39.07 -3.49 71.48
CA THR A 35 40.25 -3.78 70.65
C THR A 35 40.49 -2.73 69.58
N GLY A 36 41.74 -2.59 69.14
CA GLY A 36 42.09 -1.66 68.07
C GLY A 36 41.59 -2.06 66.68
N GLN A 37 41.09 -3.29 66.49
CA GLN A 37 40.80 -3.86 65.17
C GLN A 37 39.57 -3.24 64.49
N PHE A 38 38.71 -2.53 65.23
CA PHE A 38 37.52 -1.85 64.70
C PHE A 38 37.68 -0.33 64.58
N SER A 39 38.90 0.21 64.69
CA SER A 39 39.17 1.65 64.71
C SER A 39 38.70 2.41 63.44
N VAL A 40 38.65 1.73 62.30
CA VAL A 40 38.09 2.26 61.05
C VAL A 40 36.55 2.22 61.09
N LEU A 41 35.96 1.08 61.45
CA LEU A 41 34.51 0.90 61.58
C LEU A 41 33.89 1.92 62.54
N LEU A 42 34.46 2.09 63.74
CA LEU A 42 34.01 3.07 64.73
C LEU A 42 34.00 4.50 64.19
N ARG A 43 35.01 4.88 63.39
CA ARG A 43 35.08 6.21 62.75
C ARG A 43 33.93 6.42 61.75
N HIS A 44 33.60 5.39 60.98
CA HIS A 44 32.49 5.45 60.02
C HIS A 44 31.12 5.43 60.72
N LEU A 45 30.93 4.61 61.75
CA LEU A 45 29.71 4.60 62.58
C LEU A 45 29.47 5.95 63.29
N GLN A 46 30.54 6.63 63.71
CA GLN A 46 30.47 7.99 64.24
C GLN A 46 30.15 9.02 63.13
N HIS A 47 30.80 8.93 61.97
CA HIS A 47 30.63 9.87 60.87
C HIS A 47 29.22 9.87 60.26
N PHE A 48 28.58 8.69 60.18
CA PHE A 48 27.21 8.53 59.68
C PHE A 48 26.14 8.51 60.79
N GLU A 49 26.49 8.94 62.01
CA GLU A 49 25.58 9.07 63.16
C GLU A 49 24.81 7.77 63.52
N LEU A 50 25.42 6.60 63.28
CA LEU A 50 24.81 5.29 63.59
C LEU A 50 25.06 4.83 65.04
N VAL A 51 25.93 5.53 65.78
CA VAL A 51 26.21 5.23 67.20
C VAL A 51 24.96 5.32 68.12
N PRO A 52 24.05 6.31 68.00
CA PRO A 52 22.80 6.33 68.76
C PRO A 52 21.82 5.23 68.34
N PHE A 53 21.75 4.91 67.03
CA PHE A 53 20.91 3.85 66.48
C PHE A 53 21.30 2.48 67.05
N LEU A 54 22.56 2.06 66.87
CA LEU A 54 23.11 0.82 67.45
C LEU A 54 22.99 0.75 68.98
N ASN A 55 22.87 1.90 69.66
CA ASN A 55 22.68 1.93 71.11
C ASN A 55 21.22 1.77 71.56
N THR A 56 20.26 1.95 70.65
CA THR A 56 18.81 1.90 70.92
C THR A 56 18.23 0.54 70.54
N GLU A 57 18.70 -0.05 69.44
CA GLU A 57 18.24 -1.35 68.94
C GLU A 57 18.55 -2.52 69.88
N ARG A 58 17.82 -3.63 69.69
CA ARG A 58 17.89 -4.84 70.54
C ARG A 58 17.79 -6.12 69.74
N ASN A 59 18.42 -7.18 70.24
CA ASN A 59 18.50 -8.49 69.59
C ASN A 59 19.03 -8.39 68.14
N ILE A 60 20.01 -7.51 67.88
CA ILE A 60 20.62 -7.31 66.56
C ILE A 60 22.04 -7.92 66.49
N THR A 61 22.48 -8.28 65.29
CA THR A 61 23.84 -8.79 65.06
C THR A 61 24.60 -7.85 64.14
N LEU A 62 25.65 -7.21 64.63
CA LEU A 62 26.55 -6.42 63.79
C LEU A 62 27.58 -7.36 63.16
N VAL A 63 27.54 -7.51 61.83
CA VAL A 63 28.61 -8.19 61.10
C VAL A 63 29.70 -7.15 60.82
N ALA A 64 30.79 -7.16 61.59
CA ALA A 64 31.76 -6.07 61.67
C ALA A 64 33.04 -6.37 60.88
N PRO A 65 33.33 -5.66 59.78
CA PRO A 65 34.62 -5.78 59.11
C PRO A 65 35.72 -5.17 59.97
N ASP A 66 36.89 -5.80 60.02
CA ASP A 66 38.05 -5.30 60.76
C ASP A 66 38.85 -4.26 59.94
N ASN A 67 39.88 -3.66 60.54
CA ASN A 67 40.76 -2.70 59.86
C ASN A 67 41.46 -3.32 58.62
N GLY A 68 41.64 -4.64 58.56
CA GLY A 68 42.21 -5.36 57.42
C GLY A 68 41.21 -5.45 56.26
N ALA A 69 39.98 -5.85 56.56
CA ALA A 69 38.85 -5.84 55.63
C ALA A 69 38.61 -4.46 55.01
N PHE A 70 38.71 -3.39 55.80
CA PHE A 70 38.65 -2.00 55.29
C PHE A 70 39.90 -1.56 54.51
N ALA A 71 41.04 -2.25 54.64
CA ALA A 71 42.26 -1.95 53.88
C ALA A 71 42.31 -2.65 52.51
N THR A 72 41.46 -3.66 52.29
CA THR A 72 41.28 -4.37 51.00
C THR A 72 39.98 -3.98 50.28
N PHE A 73 39.15 -3.12 50.87
CA PHE A 73 37.89 -2.66 50.28
C PHE A 73 38.10 -1.46 49.34
N ASP A 74 38.06 -1.72 48.03
CA ASP A 74 38.18 -0.69 46.98
C ASP A 74 36.93 0.22 46.84
N GLY A 75 35.88 -0.01 47.64
CA GLY A 75 34.60 0.70 47.57
C GLY A 75 34.51 1.94 48.47
N HIS A 76 33.37 2.65 48.37
CA HIS A 76 33.06 3.78 49.25
C HIS A 76 32.17 3.34 50.43
N VAL A 77 32.59 3.66 51.66
CA VAL A 77 31.81 3.40 52.86
C VAL A 77 30.69 4.45 52.97
N THR A 78 29.44 4.02 52.79
CA THR A 78 28.24 4.86 52.93
C THR A 78 27.47 4.52 54.21
N ARG A 79 26.49 5.35 54.59
CA ARG A 79 25.54 5.04 55.68
C ARG A 79 24.80 3.72 55.41
N ASP A 80 24.36 3.53 54.17
CA ASP A 80 23.55 2.39 53.75
C ASP A 80 24.36 1.10 53.76
N LEU A 81 25.62 1.15 53.33
CA LEU A 81 26.57 0.05 53.48
C LEU A 81 26.70 -0.38 54.95
N LEU A 82 26.77 0.55 55.90
CA LEU A 82 26.88 0.22 57.32
C LEU A 82 25.57 -0.32 57.91
N LEU A 83 24.42 0.14 57.43
CA LEU A 83 23.11 -0.42 57.82
C LEU A 83 22.93 -1.85 57.30
N TYR A 84 23.45 -2.17 56.11
CA TYR A 84 23.48 -3.53 55.57
C TYR A 84 24.33 -4.50 56.42
N HIS A 85 25.32 -3.98 57.16
CA HIS A 85 26.10 -4.75 58.13
C HIS A 85 25.42 -4.91 59.51
N VAL A 86 24.20 -4.37 59.71
CA VAL A 86 23.41 -4.55 60.94
C VAL A 86 22.27 -5.50 60.64
N LEU A 87 22.33 -6.72 61.16
CA LEU A 87 21.29 -7.73 60.99
C LEU A 87 20.25 -7.60 62.10
N GLU A 88 18.98 -7.63 61.70
CA GLU A 88 17.84 -7.82 62.59
C GLU A 88 17.81 -9.27 63.06
N GLY A 89 17.73 -9.50 64.37
CA GLY A 89 17.81 -10.84 64.94
C GLY A 89 19.21 -11.22 65.42
N VAL A 90 19.24 -12.29 66.23
CA VAL A 90 20.46 -12.82 66.85
C VAL A 90 20.98 -13.97 66.01
N SER A 91 22.15 -13.77 65.40
CA SER A 91 22.93 -14.80 64.73
C SER A 91 24.18 -15.10 65.54
N THR A 92 24.36 -16.37 65.92
CA THR A 92 25.50 -16.85 66.69
C THR A 92 26.04 -18.15 66.13
N TYR A 93 27.34 -18.38 66.22
CA TYR A 93 27.95 -19.64 65.87
C TYR A 93 27.63 -20.73 66.93
N GLU A 94 27.99 -20.52 68.21
CA GLU A 94 27.89 -21.55 69.26
C GLU A 94 26.47 -22.09 69.46
N ASN A 95 25.47 -21.21 69.43
CA ASN A 95 24.05 -21.57 69.57
C ASN A 95 23.31 -21.64 68.22
N GLY A 96 24.04 -21.53 67.11
CA GLY A 96 23.50 -21.60 65.75
C GLY A 96 23.23 -23.03 65.30
N SER A 97 22.20 -23.20 64.48
CA SER A 97 21.93 -24.46 63.75
C SER A 97 22.83 -24.57 62.52
N ASP A 98 23.42 -25.75 62.26
CA ASP A 98 24.06 -26.08 60.98
C ASP A 98 23.13 -25.72 59.79
N GLY A 99 23.67 -25.02 58.78
CA GLY A 99 22.96 -24.66 57.55
C GLY A 99 22.95 -23.15 57.24
N SER A 100 22.30 -22.81 56.11
CA SER A 100 22.10 -21.45 55.64
C SER A 100 20.85 -20.83 56.25
N ARG A 101 20.92 -19.57 56.71
CA ARG A 101 19.78 -18.82 57.27
C ARG A 101 19.76 -17.40 56.75
N VAL A 102 18.60 -16.89 56.36
CA VAL A 102 18.44 -15.48 55.98
C VAL A 102 18.11 -14.63 57.21
N PHE A 103 18.79 -13.49 57.32
CA PHE A 103 18.48 -12.40 58.25
C PHE A 103 18.13 -11.16 57.43
N LEU A 104 17.24 -10.31 57.94
CA LEU A 104 16.97 -9.01 57.33
C LEU A 104 18.01 -8.01 57.86
N SER A 105 18.45 -7.04 57.05
CA SER A 105 19.34 -5.98 57.51
C SER A 105 18.61 -4.67 57.76
N ALA A 106 19.18 -3.81 58.61
CA ALA A 106 18.66 -2.48 58.90
C ALA A 106 18.73 -1.49 57.72
N LEU A 107 19.26 -1.93 56.56
CA LEU A 107 19.04 -1.26 55.28
C LEU A 107 17.77 -1.85 54.64
N ASP A 108 16.63 -1.20 54.84
CA ASP A 108 15.37 -1.47 54.12
C ASP A 108 14.94 -2.96 54.08
N HIS A 109 15.28 -3.73 55.12
CA HIS A 109 15.08 -5.17 55.23
C HIS A 109 15.78 -6.01 54.13
N VAL A 110 16.82 -5.47 53.47
CA VAL A 110 17.60 -6.20 52.45
C VAL A 110 18.19 -7.47 53.07
N PRO A 111 18.01 -8.66 52.46
CA PRO A 111 18.42 -9.93 53.03
C PRO A 111 19.94 -10.12 53.06
N VAL A 112 20.40 -10.79 54.10
CA VAL A 112 21.77 -11.29 54.27
C VAL A 112 21.70 -12.77 54.66
N THR A 113 22.36 -13.62 53.89
CA THR A 113 22.49 -15.05 54.20
C THR A 113 23.64 -15.25 55.19
N VAL A 114 23.42 -16.08 56.20
CA VAL A 114 24.42 -16.49 57.18
C VAL A 114 24.49 -18.01 57.20
N ASP A 115 25.67 -18.55 56.89
CA ASP A 115 25.94 -19.99 56.82
C ASP A 115 26.74 -20.43 58.05
N VAL A 116 26.22 -21.40 58.81
CA VAL A 116 26.91 -22.00 59.97
C VAL A 116 27.27 -23.45 59.68
N ASN A 117 28.53 -23.84 59.91
CA ASN A 117 28.99 -25.22 59.76
C ASN A 117 29.88 -25.64 60.94
N HIS A 118 29.28 -26.31 61.92
CA HIS A 118 29.96 -26.84 63.11
C HIS A 118 30.99 -27.94 62.80
N LYS A 119 30.88 -28.60 61.64
CA LYS A 119 31.76 -29.71 61.25
C LYS A 119 33.08 -29.22 60.66
N SER A 120 33.04 -28.17 59.84
CA SER A 120 34.27 -27.51 59.34
C SER A 120 34.80 -26.45 60.31
N ARG A 121 33.93 -25.93 61.19
CA ARG A 121 34.15 -24.79 62.11
C ARG A 121 34.30 -23.46 61.40
N ASP A 122 33.43 -23.25 60.42
CA ASP A 122 33.32 -21.98 59.71
C ASP A 122 31.92 -21.38 59.88
N MET A 123 31.88 -20.05 59.83
CA MET A 123 30.68 -19.25 59.67
C MET A 123 30.94 -18.27 58.53
N HIS A 124 29.97 -18.05 57.65
CA HIS A 124 30.06 -17.10 56.55
C HIS A 124 28.82 -16.19 56.53
N VAL A 125 28.97 -14.99 55.98
CA VAL A 125 27.92 -13.98 55.80
C VAL A 125 27.98 -13.51 54.35
N ASN A 126 26.96 -13.82 53.56
CA ASN A 126 26.97 -13.69 52.09
C ASN A 126 28.24 -14.29 51.46
N GLY A 127 28.70 -15.43 51.96
CA GLY A 127 29.94 -16.10 51.54
C GLY A 127 31.25 -15.50 52.07
N VAL A 128 31.24 -14.30 52.68
CA VAL A 128 32.42 -13.72 53.35
C VAL A 128 32.65 -14.42 54.69
N LYS A 129 33.87 -14.86 54.99
CA LYS A 129 34.14 -15.60 56.23
C LYS A 129 34.08 -14.70 57.48
N VAL A 130 33.51 -15.25 58.55
CA VAL A 130 33.61 -14.72 59.90
C VAL A 130 34.90 -15.24 60.55
N VAL A 131 35.80 -14.35 60.97
CA VAL A 131 37.13 -14.67 61.52
C VAL A 131 37.17 -14.76 63.05
N GLU A 132 36.24 -14.09 63.72
CA GLU A 132 36.05 -14.10 65.18
C GLU A 132 34.55 -14.01 65.47
N THR A 133 34.00 -14.97 66.21
CA THR A 133 32.55 -15.16 66.38
C THR A 133 32.06 -14.78 67.78
N ASP A 134 30.76 -14.50 67.88
CA ASP A 134 29.96 -14.46 69.12
C ASP A 134 30.40 -13.44 70.19
N LEU A 135 30.99 -12.31 69.78
CA LEU A 135 31.37 -11.23 70.68
C LEU A 135 30.10 -10.55 71.28
N ALA A 136 29.77 -10.89 72.52
CA ALA A 136 28.47 -10.56 73.12
C ALA A 136 28.34 -9.11 73.66
N ALA A 137 27.34 -8.38 73.15
CA ALA A 137 26.90 -7.07 73.63
C ALA A 137 25.63 -7.20 74.51
N GLY A 138 25.83 -7.65 75.76
CA GLY A 138 24.77 -8.12 76.64
C GLY A 138 23.64 -7.12 76.92
N ARG A 139 23.92 -5.80 76.96
CA ARG A 139 22.92 -4.76 77.30
C ARG A 139 21.77 -4.68 76.30
N GLN A 140 22.05 -5.00 75.05
CA GLN A 140 21.08 -4.98 73.94
C GLN A 140 20.70 -6.41 73.50
N ARG A 141 21.28 -7.45 74.12
CA ARG A 141 21.27 -8.85 73.62
C ARG A 141 21.80 -8.94 72.19
N GLY A 142 22.74 -8.06 71.83
CA GLY A 142 23.36 -8.05 70.51
C GLY A 142 24.64 -8.88 70.47
N PHE A 143 25.09 -9.17 69.26
CA PHE A 143 26.37 -9.85 69.01
C PHE A 143 27.16 -9.13 67.93
N VAL A 144 28.48 -9.25 67.97
CA VAL A 144 29.37 -8.82 66.88
C VAL A 144 30.04 -10.06 66.28
N GLN A 145 29.96 -10.19 64.95
CA GLN A 145 30.55 -11.26 64.16
C GLN A 145 31.59 -10.62 63.23
N VAL A 146 32.88 -10.94 63.38
CA VAL A 146 33.96 -10.18 62.70
C VAL A 146 34.21 -10.73 61.30
N LEU A 147 34.15 -9.90 60.26
CA LEU A 147 34.31 -10.31 58.85
C LEU A 147 35.74 -10.11 58.32
N GLU A 148 36.19 -11.02 57.44
CA GLU A 148 37.46 -10.88 56.70
C GLU A 148 37.41 -9.84 55.55
N SER A 149 36.21 -9.44 55.12
CA SER A 149 35.97 -8.45 54.07
C SER A 149 34.72 -7.61 54.39
N VAL A 150 34.64 -6.40 53.83
CA VAL A 150 33.43 -5.57 53.88
C VAL A 150 32.39 -6.17 52.93
N LEU A 151 31.14 -6.37 53.39
CA LEU A 151 30.05 -6.82 52.52
C LEU A 151 29.76 -5.77 51.44
N THR A 152 29.64 -6.20 50.19
CA THR A 152 29.14 -5.37 49.09
C THR A 152 27.62 -5.28 49.14
N LEU A 153 27.06 -4.08 48.96
CA LEU A 153 25.62 -3.93 48.69
C LEU A 153 25.24 -4.72 47.42
N PRO A 154 24.12 -5.47 47.41
CA PRO A 154 23.54 -5.98 46.17
C PRO A 154 23.17 -4.83 45.23
N SER A 155 22.97 -5.11 43.95
CA SER A 155 22.47 -4.07 43.04
C SER A 155 20.96 -3.82 43.26
N GLY A 156 20.45 -2.66 42.84
CA GLY A 156 19.00 -2.45 42.75
C GLY A 156 18.41 -3.36 41.67
N TRP A 157 17.19 -3.88 41.87
CA TRP A 157 16.65 -5.00 41.07
C TRP A 157 16.70 -4.77 39.54
N THR A 158 16.61 -3.50 39.07
CA THR A 158 16.74 -3.12 37.65
C THR A 158 18.06 -3.54 37.01
N SER A 159 19.13 -3.54 37.79
CA SER A 159 20.47 -3.95 37.36
C SER A 159 20.60 -5.46 37.47
N GLU A 160 20.30 -6.03 38.64
CA GLU A 160 20.35 -7.46 38.93
C GLU A 160 19.61 -8.29 37.88
N ILE A 161 18.36 -7.92 37.57
CA ILE A 161 17.51 -8.62 36.59
C ILE A 161 18.02 -8.51 35.15
N SER A 162 18.87 -7.51 34.86
CA SER A 162 19.53 -7.34 33.56
C SER A 162 20.78 -8.22 33.44
N GLU A 163 21.35 -8.67 34.57
CA GLU A 163 22.50 -9.58 34.64
C GLU A 163 22.07 -11.06 34.74
N ILE A 164 20.83 -11.35 35.19
CA ILE A 164 20.26 -12.70 35.17
C ILE A 164 20.14 -13.21 33.72
N SER A 165 20.96 -14.21 33.41
CA SER A 165 20.97 -14.89 32.11
C SER A 165 19.59 -15.47 31.77
N GLY A 166 19.06 -15.09 30.61
CA GLY A 166 17.78 -15.61 30.11
C GLY A 166 16.53 -14.87 30.60
N VAL A 167 16.64 -13.71 31.24
CA VAL A 167 15.48 -12.89 31.72
C VAL A 167 15.36 -11.51 31.01
N GLY A 168 16.31 -11.20 30.12
CA GLY A 168 16.48 -9.87 29.49
C GLY A 168 15.26 -9.26 28.78
N HIS A 169 14.31 -10.06 28.26
CA HIS A 169 13.07 -9.54 27.65
C HIS A 169 12.16 -8.92 28.72
N PHE A 170 11.93 -9.64 29.82
CA PHE A 170 11.17 -9.09 30.95
C PHE A 170 11.90 -7.91 31.60
N ALA A 171 13.23 -7.98 31.73
CA ALA A 171 14.05 -6.86 32.23
C ALA A 171 13.83 -5.55 31.43
N GLN A 172 13.71 -5.64 30.10
CA GLN A 172 13.42 -4.49 29.24
C GLN A 172 12.04 -3.87 29.52
N LEU A 173 11.00 -4.69 29.64
CA LEU A 173 9.63 -4.23 29.94
C LEU A 173 9.56 -3.64 31.35
N ALA A 174 10.09 -4.36 32.35
CA ALA A 174 10.11 -3.92 33.74
C ALA A 174 10.86 -2.58 33.91
N LYS A 175 11.98 -2.38 33.20
CA LYS A 175 12.70 -1.10 33.18
C LYS A 175 11.89 0.06 32.60
N LYS A 176 11.05 -0.17 31.57
CA LYS A 176 10.15 0.83 30.99
C LYS A 176 8.91 1.10 31.89
N SER A 177 8.47 0.12 32.68
CA SER A 177 7.34 0.30 33.60
C SER A 177 7.62 1.32 34.73
N GLY A 178 8.90 1.59 35.04
CA GLY A 178 9.27 2.49 36.13
C GLY A 178 9.31 1.82 37.51
N LEU A 179 9.20 0.49 37.56
CA LEU A 179 9.32 -0.37 38.75
C LEU A 179 10.59 -0.12 39.61
N GLY A 180 11.60 0.59 39.07
CA GLY A 180 12.87 0.87 39.74
C GLY A 180 12.76 1.80 40.95
N GLY A 181 11.63 2.47 41.15
CA GLY A 181 11.35 3.31 42.31
C GLY A 181 10.71 2.59 43.51
N LEU A 182 10.43 1.28 43.42
CA LEU A 182 9.85 0.53 44.54
C LEU A 182 10.94 -0.04 45.47
N SER A 183 10.56 -0.30 46.73
CA SER A 183 11.32 -1.13 47.67
C SER A 183 10.43 -2.14 48.41
N HIS A 184 11.06 -3.06 49.16
CA HIS A 184 10.43 -4.23 49.81
C HIS A 184 9.63 -5.18 48.89
N VAL A 185 9.86 -5.15 47.56
CA VAL A 185 9.12 -5.96 46.59
C VAL A 185 9.74 -7.34 46.34
N THR A 186 8.90 -8.32 46.00
CA THR A 186 9.33 -9.57 45.35
C THR A 186 8.96 -9.54 43.87
N VAL A 187 9.92 -9.87 43.00
CA VAL A 187 9.76 -9.97 41.55
C VAL A 187 9.85 -11.43 41.11
N PHE A 188 8.76 -11.96 40.55
CA PHE A 188 8.68 -13.32 39.98
C PHE A 188 9.02 -13.29 38.49
N ALA A 189 10.29 -13.08 38.16
CA ALA A 189 10.76 -12.78 36.81
C ALA A 189 10.60 -13.97 35.84
N PRO A 190 9.78 -13.85 34.77
CA PRO A 190 9.65 -14.89 33.75
C PRO A 190 10.88 -14.93 32.82
N THR A 191 11.27 -16.13 32.37
CA THR A 191 12.36 -16.28 31.40
C THR A 191 11.98 -15.81 29.99
N ASN A 192 12.97 -15.57 29.15
CA ASN A 192 12.83 -15.23 27.73
C ASN A 192 12.01 -16.27 26.94
N ASP A 193 11.97 -17.53 27.38
CA ASP A 193 11.17 -18.57 26.72
C ASP A 193 9.68 -18.47 27.05
N VAL A 194 9.34 -18.03 28.27
CA VAL A 194 7.98 -17.62 28.67
C VAL A 194 7.56 -16.36 27.90
N MET A 195 8.45 -15.37 27.85
CA MET A 195 8.17 -14.07 27.24
C MET A 195 7.95 -14.11 25.71
N ARG A 196 8.21 -15.25 25.04
CA ARG A 196 7.89 -15.48 23.61
C ARG A 196 6.40 -15.32 23.27
N VAL A 197 5.51 -15.31 24.26
CA VAL A 197 4.09 -14.97 24.09
C VAL A 197 3.90 -13.53 23.62
N PHE A 198 4.78 -12.61 24.03
CA PHE A 198 4.81 -11.23 23.54
C PHE A 198 5.52 -11.17 22.19
N SER A 199 4.76 -10.83 21.15
CA SER A 199 5.31 -10.59 19.82
C SER A 199 6.02 -9.23 19.74
N PRO A 200 6.95 -9.04 18.79
CA PRO A 200 7.60 -7.73 18.56
C PRO A 200 6.64 -6.57 18.21
N LEU A 201 5.36 -6.84 17.96
CA LEU A 201 4.30 -5.83 17.80
C LEU A 201 3.57 -5.54 19.12
N MET A 202 3.40 -6.54 19.99
CA MET A 202 2.93 -6.35 21.38
C MET A 202 3.97 -5.57 22.18
N ASP A 203 5.26 -5.94 22.10
CA ASP A 203 6.35 -5.18 22.72
C ASP A 203 6.33 -3.72 22.29
N ALA A 204 6.13 -3.46 21.00
CA ALA A 204 6.09 -2.11 20.47
C ALA A 204 4.91 -1.27 20.98
N TYR A 205 3.75 -1.90 21.23
CA TYR A 205 2.62 -1.24 21.86
C TYR A 205 2.92 -0.95 23.34
N LEU A 206 3.35 -1.96 24.11
CA LEU A 206 3.68 -1.81 25.54
C LEU A 206 4.80 -0.77 25.77
N LEU A 207 5.75 -0.64 24.84
CA LEU A 207 6.84 0.33 24.90
C LEU A 207 6.50 1.72 24.32
N CYS A 208 5.33 1.92 23.69
CA CYS A 208 4.87 3.25 23.26
C CYS A 208 4.29 4.04 24.46
N HIS A 209 3.56 5.13 24.21
CA HIS A 209 2.96 5.94 25.26
C HIS A 209 1.54 5.44 25.61
N GLU A 210 0.83 4.94 24.61
CA GLU A 210 -0.55 4.50 24.61
C GLU A 210 -0.73 3.06 25.15
N GLY A 211 0.37 2.32 25.29
CA GLY A 211 0.44 1.03 25.97
C GLY A 211 1.03 1.11 27.38
N LYS A 212 1.28 2.30 27.94
CA LYS A 212 1.92 2.49 29.25
C LYS A 212 1.13 1.86 30.40
N GLU A 213 -0.18 2.06 30.45
CA GLU A 213 -1.03 1.44 31.49
C GLU A 213 -1.08 -0.10 31.38
N ASP A 214 -1.05 -0.62 30.15
CA ASP A 214 -1.04 -2.05 29.89
C ASP A 214 0.33 -2.68 30.21
N LEU A 215 1.44 -1.97 29.95
CA LEU A 215 2.78 -2.36 30.39
C LEU A 215 2.87 -2.44 31.92
N ASP A 216 2.35 -1.44 32.62
CA ASP A 216 2.43 -1.38 34.07
C ASP A 216 1.57 -2.47 34.74
N ARG A 217 0.47 -2.88 34.10
CA ARG A 217 -0.32 -4.05 34.49
C ARG A 217 0.41 -5.36 34.19
N VAL A 218 0.94 -5.53 32.98
CA VAL A 218 1.68 -6.74 32.55
C VAL A 218 2.92 -6.97 33.44
N VAL A 219 3.66 -5.91 33.79
CA VAL A 219 4.79 -6.04 34.73
C VAL A 219 4.29 -6.20 36.17
N GLY A 220 3.23 -5.49 36.57
CA GLY A 220 2.64 -5.57 37.90
C GLY A 220 2.16 -6.97 38.30
N HIS A 221 1.75 -7.79 37.32
CA HIS A 221 1.43 -9.21 37.50
C HIS A 221 2.59 -10.05 38.06
N PHE A 222 3.84 -9.67 37.80
CA PHE A 222 5.02 -10.40 38.25
C PHE A 222 5.65 -9.78 39.51
N VAL A 223 4.92 -8.90 40.23
CA VAL A 223 5.44 -8.16 41.39
C VAL A 223 4.44 -8.21 42.55
N VAL A 224 4.94 -8.50 43.74
CA VAL A 224 4.21 -8.42 45.02
C VAL A 224 4.91 -7.42 45.94
N ASP A 225 4.12 -6.59 46.63
CA ASP A 225 4.60 -5.57 47.58
C ASP A 225 4.92 -6.16 48.98
N GLU A 226 5.45 -7.38 49.03
CA GLU A 226 5.97 -8.07 50.22
C GLU A 226 7.27 -8.83 49.85
N LEU A 227 8.14 -9.08 50.83
CA LEU A 227 9.32 -9.95 50.69
C LEU A 227 8.95 -11.42 50.97
N VAL A 228 8.97 -12.26 49.92
CA VAL A 228 8.52 -13.65 49.94
C VAL A 228 9.70 -14.61 49.81
N TYR A 229 10.20 -15.12 50.95
CA TYR A 229 11.35 -16.04 51.00
C TYR A 229 10.94 -17.52 50.99
N GLU A 230 11.83 -18.38 50.49
CA GLU A 230 11.72 -19.83 50.63
C GLU A 230 11.82 -20.25 52.11
N ALA A 231 10.81 -20.98 52.61
CA ALA A 231 10.67 -21.26 54.04
C ALA A 231 11.81 -22.13 54.62
N GLY A 232 12.49 -22.90 53.77
CA GLY A 232 13.64 -23.72 54.14
C GLY A 232 14.85 -22.91 54.64
N LEU A 233 14.91 -21.60 54.34
CA LEU A 233 16.01 -20.70 54.72
C LEU A 233 15.88 -20.09 56.13
N GLY A 234 14.96 -20.60 56.96
CA GLY A 234 14.95 -20.36 58.41
C GLY A 234 14.96 -18.87 58.81
N VAL A 235 14.22 -18.04 58.07
CA VAL A 235 14.34 -16.57 58.11
C VAL A 235 14.16 -16.02 59.51
N SER A 236 15.13 -15.24 59.97
CA SER A 236 15.26 -14.84 61.37
C SER A 236 15.20 -13.33 61.50
N GLY A 237 13.97 -12.80 61.59
CA GLY A 237 13.71 -11.41 62.00
C GLY A 237 13.50 -11.27 63.51
N LEU A 238 13.27 -10.03 63.96
CA LEU A 238 12.82 -9.75 65.32
C LEU A 238 11.41 -10.33 65.59
N GLY A 239 11.00 -10.37 66.86
CA GLY A 239 9.73 -10.97 67.28
C GLY A 239 8.49 -10.17 66.85
N LEU A 240 8.06 -10.35 65.59
CA LEU A 240 6.90 -9.72 64.95
C LEU A 240 5.54 -10.29 65.44
N SER A 241 5.43 -10.66 66.72
CA SER A 241 4.24 -11.26 67.33
C SER A 241 3.31 -10.26 68.02
N GLY A 242 3.34 -8.97 67.62
CA GLY A 242 2.65 -7.88 68.33
C GLY A 242 2.17 -6.68 67.51
N LEU A 243 2.51 -6.57 66.23
CA LEU A 243 1.99 -5.55 65.31
C LEU A 243 1.59 -6.24 64.00
N GLY A 244 0.40 -5.94 63.47
CA GLY A 244 -0.12 -6.54 62.25
C GLY A 244 0.29 -5.76 61.02
N GLU A 245 1.52 -5.98 60.55
CA GLU A 245 2.09 -5.43 59.31
C GLU A 245 2.82 -6.56 58.55
N PRO A 246 3.05 -6.43 57.21
CA PRO A 246 3.40 -7.56 56.35
C PRO A 246 4.88 -7.98 56.34
N GLY A 247 5.16 -9.15 55.76
CA GLY A 247 6.51 -9.73 55.63
C GLY A 247 6.66 -11.14 56.22
N LEU A 248 7.62 -11.92 55.68
CA LEU A 248 8.01 -13.28 56.13
C LEU A 248 6.91 -14.37 56.05
N GLY A 249 5.91 -14.16 55.20
CA GLY A 249 4.62 -14.85 55.25
C GLY A 249 4.56 -16.37 55.04
N LEU A 250 5.63 -17.00 54.51
CA LEU A 250 5.70 -18.47 54.30
C LEU A 250 6.33 -19.23 55.48
N SER A 251 6.88 -18.52 56.48
CA SER A 251 7.52 -19.16 57.62
C SER A 251 6.49 -19.80 58.57
N GLY A 252 6.75 -21.05 58.99
CA GLY A 252 5.88 -21.81 59.89
C GLY A 252 4.73 -22.59 59.22
N LEU A 253 4.56 -22.48 57.90
CA LEU A 253 3.65 -23.32 57.11
C LEU A 253 4.17 -24.77 57.00
N GLY A 254 3.26 -25.74 56.93
CA GLY A 254 3.57 -27.13 56.59
C GLY A 254 3.84 -27.34 55.09
N GLU A 255 4.55 -28.42 54.74
CA GLU A 255 4.99 -28.74 53.35
C GLU A 255 3.88 -28.80 52.29
N SER A 256 2.61 -28.91 52.70
CA SER A 256 1.43 -28.96 51.80
C SER A 256 0.48 -27.78 51.97
N GLU A 257 0.87 -26.75 52.73
CA GLU A 257 0.11 -25.52 52.90
C GLU A 257 0.58 -24.45 51.91
N THR A 258 -0.27 -23.44 51.66
CA THR A 258 0.03 -22.30 50.79
C THR A 258 -0.48 -21.01 51.42
N ARG A 259 0.15 -19.88 51.09
CA ARG A 259 -0.34 -18.54 51.43
C ARG A 259 -0.61 -17.77 50.15
N ASP A 260 -1.73 -17.05 50.15
CA ASP A 260 -2.11 -16.16 49.06
C ASP A 260 -1.40 -14.81 49.18
N PHE A 261 -0.84 -14.35 48.07
CA PHE A 261 -0.22 -13.03 47.91
C PHE A 261 -0.91 -12.29 46.74
N VAL A 262 -1.09 -10.97 46.86
CA VAL A 262 -1.73 -10.16 45.82
C VAL A 262 -0.66 -9.39 45.05
N THR A 263 -0.62 -9.56 43.74
CA THR A 263 0.29 -8.87 42.82
C THR A 263 -0.21 -7.46 42.49
N ARG A 264 0.65 -6.61 41.94
CA ARG A 264 0.34 -5.18 41.70
C ARG A 264 -0.74 -4.94 40.62
N ASP A 265 -1.08 -5.94 39.82
CA ASP A 265 -2.24 -5.93 38.90
C ASP A 265 -3.57 -6.37 39.56
N GLY A 266 -3.52 -6.88 40.79
CA GLY A 266 -4.65 -7.45 41.53
C GLY A 266 -4.83 -8.96 41.39
N THR A 267 -3.97 -9.66 40.66
CA THR A 267 -3.98 -11.14 40.62
C THR A 267 -3.62 -11.72 41.99
N THR A 268 -4.15 -12.90 42.32
CA THR A 268 -3.82 -13.62 43.57
C THR A 268 -3.01 -14.87 43.26
N LEU A 269 -1.86 -15.02 43.92
CA LEU A 269 -0.92 -16.12 43.76
C LEU A 269 -0.85 -16.92 45.07
N SER A 270 -1.26 -18.19 45.04
CA SER A 270 -1.15 -19.12 46.17
C SER A 270 0.24 -19.77 46.16
N ILE A 271 1.13 -19.35 47.05
CA ILE A 271 2.55 -19.74 47.07
C ILE A 271 2.82 -20.72 48.21
N SER A 272 3.53 -21.81 47.93
CA SER A 272 3.95 -22.83 48.91
C SER A 272 5.28 -22.50 49.62
N PRO A 273 5.63 -23.19 50.72
CA PRO A 273 6.95 -23.07 51.39
C PRO A 273 8.18 -23.16 50.47
N ASN A 274 8.10 -23.97 49.42
CA ASN A 274 9.15 -24.14 48.39
C ASN A 274 8.92 -23.26 47.15
N LEU A 275 8.24 -22.11 47.33
CA LEU A 275 7.95 -21.10 46.31
C LEU A 275 7.20 -21.63 45.07
N THR A 276 6.50 -22.76 45.18
CA THR A 276 5.68 -23.27 44.06
C THR A 276 4.37 -22.48 44.00
N ILE A 277 4.19 -21.74 42.92
CA ILE A 277 3.03 -20.87 42.69
C ILE A 277 1.87 -21.71 42.13
N ASN A 278 0.67 -21.50 42.69
CA ASN A 278 -0.59 -22.19 42.38
C ASN A 278 -0.44 -23.72 42.29
N GLY A 279 0.42 -24.29 43.15
CA GLY A 279 0.74 -25.73 43.20
C GLY A 279 1.32 -26.33 41.91
N THR A 280 1.71 -25.49 40.95
CA THR A 280 2.04 -25.91 39.58
C THR A 280 3.40 -25.42 39.10
N TRP A 281 3.79 -24.19 39.43
CA TRP A 281 4.97 -23.54 38.85
C TRP A 281 6.07 -23.35 39.92
N ALA A 282 7.17 -24.09 39.79
CA ALA A 282 8.32 -23.98 40.69
C ALA A 282 9.37 -23.00 40.12
N PRO A 283 10.18 -22.34 40.96
CA PRO A 283 11.24 -21.45 40.50
C PRO A 283 12.40 -22.24 39.88
N VAL A 284 13.01 -21.66 38.84
CA VAL A 284 14.29 -22.07 38.23
C VAL A 284 15.47 -21.59 39.07
N ALA A 285 15.34 -20.42 39.69
CA ALA A 285 16.27 -19.86 40.66
C ALA A 285 15.47 -19.06 41.71
N SER A 286 15.84 -19.18 42.99
CA SER A 286 15.15 -18.54 44.10
C SER A 286 16.08 -17.68 44.95
N ASN A 287 15.49 -16.72 45.66
CA ASN A 287 16.10 -15.90 46.71
C ASN A 287 17.29 -15.04 46.24
N ILE A 288 17.26 -14.51 45.01
CA ILE A 288 18.29 -13.61 44.48
C ILE A 288 18.12 -12.22 45.14
N PRO A 289 19.09 -11.72 45.91
CA PRO A 289 18.94 -10.50 46.72
C PRO A 289 19.12 -9.23 45.89
N CYS A 290 18.34 -8.18 46.18
CA CYS A 290 18.51 -6.85 45.60
C CYS A 290 18.46 -5.77 46.70
N GLN A 291 19.07 -4.60 46.46
CA GLN A 291 19.08 -3.48 47.42
C GLN A 291 17.68 -2.96 47.79
N ASN A 292 16.66 -3.33 47.01
CA ASN A 292 15.27 -2.89 47.18
C ASN A 292 14.26 -4.03 47.00
N GLY A 293 14.68 -5.29 47.13
CA GLY A 293 13.75 -6.42 46.95
C GLY A 293 14.40 -7.80 46.82
N LEU A 294 13.63 -8.74 46.28
CA LEU A 294 14.00 -10.13 46.05
C LEU A 294 13.57 -10.55 44.65
N ILE A 295 14.41 -11.30 43.91
CA ILE A 295 14.05 -11.89 42.62
C ILE A 295 13.97 -13.42 42.74
N HIS A 296 12.93 -13.99 42.15
CA HIS A 296 12.80 -15.42 41.84
C HIS A 296 12.53 -15.56 40.33
N VAL A 297 13.10 -16.57 39.68
CA VAL A 297 13.03 -16.76 38.22
C VAL A 297 12.15 -17.96 37.87
N TYR A 298 11.24 -17.82 36.91
CA TYR A 298 10.31 -18.90 36.49
C TYR A 298 10.37 -19.16 34.98
N ASP A 299 10.34 -20.44 34.59
CA ASP A 299 10.20 -20.91 33.20
C ASP A 299 8.73 -21.13 32.78
N SER A 300 7.81 -20.70 33.64
CA SER A 300 6.37 -20.86 33.48
C SER A 300 5.67 -19.51 33.41
N LEU A 301 4.67 -19.40 32.52
CA LEU A 301 3.77 -18.26 32.46
C LEU A 301 2.79 -18.36 33.64
N LEU A 302 2.80 -17.38 34.55
CA LEU A 302 2.05 -17.42 35.82
C LEU A 302 0.52 -17.15 35.68
N GLU A 303 -0.01 -17.29 34.46
CA GLU A 303 -1.40 -16.97 34.12
C GLU A 303 -2.42 -17.84 34.86
N SER A 304 -3.46 -17.20 35.42
CA SER A 304 -4.66 -17.91 35.82
C SER A 304 -5.42 -18.39 34.59
N ARG A 305 -6.16 -19.51 34.69
CA ARG A 305 -6.86 -20.11 33.54
C ARG A 305 -7.96 -19.23 32.92
N ASP A 306 -8.33 -18.16 33.59
CA ASP A 306 -9.47 -17.30 33.26
C ASP A 306 -9.05 -15.85 32.90
N GLN A 307 -7.74 -15.55 32.83
CA GLN A 307 -7.20 -14.21 32.52
C GLN A 307 -5.96 -14.27 31.61
N GLU A 308 -6.05 -13.65 30.42
CA GLU A 308 -4.91 -13.36 29.54
C GLU A 308 -4.12 -12.14 30.09
N LEU A 309 -2.78 -12.20 30.13
CA LEU A 309 -1.94 -11.05 30.57
C LEU A 309 -2.18 -9.78 29.76
N LEU A 310 -2.37 -9.93 28.44
CA LEU A 310 -2.63 -8.82 27.52
C LEU A 310 -3.60 -9.25 26.42
N ARG A 311 -4.84 -8.78 26.51
CA ARG A 311 -5.90 -8.99 25.52
C ARG A 311 -5.68 -8.13 24.27
N PHE A 312 -4.68 -8.47 23.47
CA PHE A 312 -4.10 -7.61 22.43
C PHE A 312 -5.06 -7.32 21.26
N SER A 313 -5.67 -6.12 21.24
CA SER A 313 -6.71 -5.74 20.28
C SER A 313 -6.17 -5.14 18.95
N PRO A 314 -6.98 -5.10 17.87
CA PRO A 314 -6.58 -4.43 16.63
C PRO A 314 -6.17 -2.96 16.82
N ARG A 315 -6.76 -2.22 17.78
CA ARG A 315 -6.29 -0.89 18.17
C ARG A 315 -4.84 -0.97 18.65
N MET A 316 -4.55 -1.81 19.64
CA MET A 316 -3.20 -1.94 20.22
C MET A 316 -2.16 -2.26 19.13
N ALA A 317 -2.52 -3.09 18.15
CA ALA A 317 -1.68 -3.38 16.98
C ALA A 317 -1.45 -2.15 16.08
N LEU A 318 -2.47 -1.35 15.79
CA LEU A 318 -2.33 -0.09 15.04
C LEU A 318 -1.43 0.92 15.77
N GLN A 319 -1.51 0.99 17.10
CA GLN A 319 -0.65 1.85 17.94
C GLN A 319 0.80 1.33 18.00
N GLY A 320 1.01 0.01 18.12
CA GLY A 320 2.34 -0.61 18.01
C GLY A 320 3.01 -0.43 16.62
N LEU A 321 2.20 -0.20 15.58
CA LEU A 321 2.61 0.19 14.23
C LEU A 321 2.88 1.70 14.08
N GLY A 322 2.49 2.53 15.06
CA GLY A 322 2.64 3.99 15.05
C GLY A 322 1.58 4.71 14.21
N LEU A 323 0.35 4.23 14.20
CA LEU A 323 -0.78 4.76 13.40
C LEU A 323 -1.83 5.47 14.27
N ASP A 324 -1.36 6.20 15.28
CA ASP A 324 -2.20 6.81 16.31
C ASP A 324 -3.17 7.87 15.75
N ARG A 325 -2.80 8.59 14.69
CA ARG A 325 -3.73 9.51 14.00
C ARG A 325 -4.90 8.77 13.35
N PHE A 326 -4.65 7.60 12.75
CA PHE A 326 -5.70 6.75 12.17
C PHE A 326 -6.63 6.22 13.27
N VAL A 327 -6.08 5.75 14.40
CA VAL A 327 -6.85 5.33 15.58
C VAL A 327 -7.70 6.48 16.14
N ALA A 328 -7.14 7.69 16.27
CA ALA A 328 -7.85 8.86 16.77
C ALA A 328 -9.00 9.28 15.84
N LEU A 329 -8.76 9.38 14.52
CA LEU A 329 -9.79 9.74 13.54
C LEU A 329 -10.95 8.72 13.52
N LEU A 330 -10.66 7.42 13.66
CA LEU A 330 -11.68 6.38 13.78
C LEU A 330 -12.52 6.53 15.06
N ARG A 331 -11.91 6.88 16.20
CA ARG A 331 -12.66 7.16 17.44
C ARG A 331 -13.55 8.40 17.29
N LEU A 332 -13.04 9.48 16.68
CA LEU A 332 -13.79 10.70 16.39
C LEU A 332 -14.98 10.46 15.43
N ALA A 333 -14.84 9.54 14.47
CA ALA A 333 -15.91 9.12 13.58
C ALA A 333 -16.96 8.19 14.23
N GLY A 334 -16.81 7.83 15.50
CA GLY A 334 -17.67 6.85 16.18
C GLY A 334 -17.42 5.39 15.76
N LEU A 335 -16.27 5.11 15.13
CA LEU A 335 -15.90 3.80 14.57
C LEU A 335 -14.93 3.01 15.46
N GLY A 336 -14.60 3.50 16.66
CA GLY A 336 -13.66 2.85 17.60
C GLY A 336 -13.99 1.39 17.94
N GLU A 337 -15.28 1.05 18.01
CA GLU A 337 -15.76 -0.34 18.20
C GLU A 337 -15.26 -1.33 17.13
N LEU A 338 -14.87 -0.84 15.94
CA LEU A 338 -14.28 -1.67 14.89
C LEU A 338 -12.85 -2.12 15.21
N ILE A 339 -12.16 -1.50 16.18
CA ILE A 339 -10.77 -1.79 16.51
C ILE A 339 -10.54 -2.28 17.96
N GLU A 340 -11.51 -2.20 18.87
CA GLU A 340 -11.38 -2.78 20.21
C GLU A 340 -11.66 -4.30 20.27
N GLY A 341 -12.47 -4.84 19.35
CA GLY A 341 -13.02 -6.21 19.47
C GLY A 341 -12.20 -7.31 18.77
N LEU A 342 -11.77 -8.34 19.53
CA LEU A 342 -11.09 -9.53 18.99
C LEU A 342 -11.99 -10.45 18.14
N GLY A 343 -13.30 -10.49 18.43
CA GLY A 343 -14.23 -11.46 17.83
C GLY A 343 -14.65 -11.14 16.39
N VAL A 344 -14.44 -9.90 15.93
CA VAL A 344 -14.94 -9.40 14.65
C VAL A 344 -14.05 -9.90 13.50
N LYS A 345 -14.64 -10.68 12.58
CA LYS A 345 -14.00 -11.03 11.30
C LYS A 345 -14.00 -9.83 10.36
N GLN A 346 -12.82 -9.39 9.96
CA GLN A 346 -12.62 -8.24 9.07
C GLN A 346 -11.19 -8.19 8.55
N THR A 347 -11.00 -7.44 7.47
CA THR A 347 -9.70 -6.88 7.10
C THR A 347 -9.74 -5.37 7.31
N ILE A 348 -8.68 -4.83 7.91
CA ILE A 348 -8.43 -3.40 8.09
C ILE A 348 -7.35 -3.00 7.09
N PHE A 349 -7.61 -2.01 6.25
CA PHE A 349 -6.60 -1.36 5.42
C PHE A 349 -6.18 -0.07 6.12
N ALA A 350 -4.98 -0.02 6.66
CA ALA A 350 -4.49 1.08 7.50
C ALA A 350 -3.41 1.89 6.77
N PRO A 351 -3.61 3.21 6.52
CA PRO A 351 -2.66 4.04 5.80
C PRO A 351 -1.42 4.32 6.64
N VAL A 352 -0.24 4.13 6.07
CA VAL A 352 1.03 4.49 6.73
C VAL A 352 1.23 6.01 6.70
N GLU A 353 1.69 6.57 7.80
CA GLU A 353 1.95 8.01 7.87
C GLU A 353 3.24 8.36 7.11
N LYS A 354 3.14 9.23 6.10
CA LYS A 354 4.30 9.72 5.35
C LYS A 354 5.11 10.67 6.25
N PRO A 355 6.44 10.47 6.42
CA PRO A 355 7.25 11.24 7.38
C PRO A 355 7.19 12.77 7.24
N SER A 356 6.80 13.30 6.08
CA SER A 356 6.57 14.73 5.86
C SER A 356 5.49 15.34 6.78
N ALA A 357 4.50 14.56 7.22
CA ALA A 357 3.50 15.01 8.18
C ALA A 357 4.07 15.15 9.61
N MET A 358 5.11 14.38 9.94
CA MET A 358 5.77 14.36 11.24
C MET A 358 6.64 15.61 11.49
N VAL A 359 6.83 16.48 10.49
CA VAL A 359 7.73 17.65 10.56
C VAL A 359 7.15 18.83 11.36
N ARG A 360 5.87 18.78 11.79
CA ARG A 360 5.27 19.73 12.75
C ARG A 360 4.82 19.12 14.08
N SER A 361 5.25 17.92 14.43
CA SER A 361 5.13 17.46 15.82
C SER A 361 6.15 18.19 16.71
N ARG A 362 5.84 19.44 17.09
CA ARG A 362 6.47 20.07 18.25
C ARG A 362 6.17 19.22 19.47
N ASP A 363 7.20 18.82 20.20
CA ASP A 363 7.08 17.97 21.38
C ASP A 363 6.41 18.76 22.53
N PRO A 364 5.14 18.49 22.90
CA PRO A 364 4.41 19.33 23.85
C PRO A 364 4.97 19.24 25.27
N LYS A 365 5.79 18.20 25.52
CA LYS A 365 6.32 17.84 26.85
C LYS A 365 7.44 18.76 27.33
N HIS A 366 7.82 19.78 26.55
CA HIS A 366 8.85 20.75 26.95
C HIS A 366 8.30 22.00 27.68
N GLU A 367 6.98 22.17 27.78
CA GLU A 367 6.34 23.28 28.52
C GLU A 367 5.32 22.83 29.61
N LEU A 368 5.11 21.52 29.82
CA LEU A 368 4.33 21.04 30.98
C LEU A 368 5.15 21.19 32.28
N ASP A 369 4.80 22.20 33.07
CA ASP A 369 5.30 22.34 34.45
C ASP A 369 4.68 21.23 35.34
N ALA A 370 5.53 20.45 36.01
CA ALA A 370 5.12 19.34 36.86
C ALA A 370 4.40 19.75 38.16
N SER A 371 4.15 21.04 38.38
CA SER A 371 3.35 21.57 39.50
C SER A 371 1.85 21.74 39.20
N LEU A 372 1.40 21.57 37.95
CA LEU A 372 -0.01 21.68 37.55
C LEU A 372 -0.85 20.46 37.96
N SER A 373 -2.10 20.68 38.36
CA SER A 373 -3.03 19.60 38.72
C SER A 373 -3.60 18.86 37.50
N SER A 374 -4.15 17.66 37.70
CA SER A 374 -4.68 16.82 36.61
C SER A 374 -5.79 17.50 35.80
N ASP A 375 -6.66 18.28 36.44
CA ASP A 375 -7.73 19.03 35.76
C ASP A 375 -7.15 20.16 34.88
N GLU A 376 -6.07 20.82 35.34
CA GLU A 376 -5.38 21.86 34.58
C GLU A 376 -4.58 21.27 33.41
N GLN A 377 -3.97 20.09 33.60
CA GLN A 377 -3.31 19.34 32.52
C GLN A 377 -4.32 18.91 31.45
N GLN A 378 -5.52 18.45 31.84
CA GLN A 378 -6.60 18.09 30.92
C GLN A 378 -7.05 19.29 30.09
N VAL A 379 -7.27 20.46 30.72
CA VAL A 379 -7.62 21.70 30.01
C VAL A 379 -6.50 22.19 29.08
N LEU A 380 -5.23 22.01 29.47
CA LEU A 380 -4.09 22.35 28.62
C LEU A 380 -3.98 21.43 27.40
N ILE A 381 -4.30 20.13 27.55
CA ILE A 381 -4.39 19.18 26.43
C ILE A 381 -5.52 19.59 25.47
N GLU A 382 -6.71 19.88 25.98
CA GLU A 382 -7.85 20.35 25.16
C GLU A 382 -7.55 21.68 24.43
N ALA A 383 -6.73 22.56 25.02
CA ALA A 383 -6.27 23.79 24.39
C ALA A 383 -5.23 23.52 23.28
N LEU A 384 -4.26 22.63 23.53
CA LEU A 384 -3.24 22.24 22.54
C LEU A 384 -3.87 21.47 21.35
N GLU A 385 -4.90 20.66 21.60
CA GLU A 385 -5.70 20.05 20.54
C GLU A 385 -6.41 21.12 19.69
N GLN A 386 -6.97 22.17 20.28
CA GLN A 386 -7.55 23.28 19.51
C GLN A 386 -6.50 24.09 18.73
N GLU A 387 -5.29 24.27 19.25
CA GLU A 387 -4.21 25.00 18.58
C GLU A 387 -3.60 24.22 17.40
N TYR A 388 -3.53 22.88 17.51
CA TYR A 388 -3.19 22.00 16.38
C TYR A 388 -4.23 22.11 15.22
N PHE A 389 -5.49 22.40 15.56
CA PHE A 389 -6.56 22.72 14.62
C PHE A 389 -6.56 24.18 14.10
N SER A 390 -5.66 25.05 14.57
CA SER A 390 -5.52 26.43 14.05
C SER A 390 -4.45 26.59 12.97
N GLU A 391 -3.25 26.00 13.13
CA GLU A 391 -2.21 26.07 12.06
C GLU A 391 -2.69 25.41 10.75
N SER A 392 -3.60 24.44 10.83
CA SER A 392 -4.20 23.76 9.68
C SER A 392 -5.31 24.54 8.96
N ARG A 393 -5.60 25.79 9.35
CA ARG A 393 -6.58 26.68 8.68
C ARG A 393 -5.99 27.82 7.86
N ASP A 394 -4.80 28.32 8.21
CA ASP A 394 -4.25 29.53 7.58
C ASP A 394 -3.47 29.27 6.28
N GLU A 395 -3.08 28.02 5.98
CA GLU A 395 -2.52 27.63 4.68
C GLU A 395 -3.62 27.44 3.61
N SER A 396 -4.58 28.37 3.55
CA SER A 396 -5.73 28.33 2.64
C SER A 396 -5.41 28.73 1.19
N HIS A 397 -4.13 28.88 0.85
CA HIS A 397 -3.65 29.21 -0.49
C HIS A 397 -2.48 28.30 -0.90
N ASP A 398 -2.80 27.43 -1.86
CA ASP A 398 -1.97 26.48 -2.59
C ASP A 398 -1.82 25.04 -2.00
N LEU A 399 -2.09 24.07 -2.89
CA LEU A 399 -2.18 22.61 -2.72
C LEU A 399 -3.38 22.04 -1.93
N HIS A 400 -4.22 21.28 -2.65
CA HIS A 400 -5.19 20.36 -2.04
C HIS A 400 -4.45 19.23 -1.30
N SER A 401 -4.65 19.13 0.02
CA SER A 401 -4.11 18.07 0.87
C SER A 401 -5.22 17.50 1.77
N ALA A 402 -5.64 16.27 1.47
CA ALA A 402 -6.47 15.37 2.29
C ALA A 402 -7.50 16.02 3.24
N SER A 403 -8.70 16.31 2.73
CA SER A 403 -9.90 16.38 3.59
C SER A 403 -10.24 14.97 4.08
N SER A 404 -9.59 14.53 5.17
CA SER A 404 -9.56 13.13 5.62
C SER A 404 -10.97 12.55 5.85
N GLY A 405 -11.51 11.82 4.87
CA GLY A 405 -12.84 11.20 4.94
C GLY A 405 -12.99 10.21 6.09
N LEU A 406 -11.88 9.77 6.69
CA LEU A 406 -11.79 9.08 7.97
C LEU A 406 -12.68 9.66 9.10
N TYR A 407 -12.85 10.98 9.22
CA TYR A 407 -13.71 11.58 10.27
C TYR A 407 -15.23 11.46 10.03
N SER A 408 -15.66 10.66 9.05
CA SER A 408 -17.05 10.52 8.60
C SER A 408 -17.44 9.04 8.39
N GLU A 409 -18.63 8.79 7.84
CA GLU A 409 -19.03 7.45 7.35
C GLU A 409 -17.97 6.83 6.40
N GLY A 410 -17.14 7.65 5.74
CA GLY A 410 -16.00 7.23 4.92
C GLY A 410 -14.90 6.45 5.68
N GLY A 411 -14.74 6.64 6.99
CA GLY A 411 -13.80 5.84 7.79
C GLY A 411 -14.11 4.34 7.73
N ALA A 412 -15.39 3.97 7.63
CA ALA A 412 -15.84 2.57 7.52
C ALA A 412 -15.49 1.92 6.17
N TYR A 413 -14.99 2.68 5.18
CA TYR A 413 -14.51 2.18 3.90
C TYR A 413 -13.15 1.44 4.04
N HIS A 414 -12.39 1.74 5.09
CA HIS A 414 -11.13 1.08 5.43
C HIS A 414 -11.30 -0.33 6.02
N PHE A 415 -12.54 -0.82 6.17
CA PHE A 415 -12.87 -2.11 6.80
C PHE A 415 -13.73 -2.97 5.88
N THR A 416 -13.36 -4.24 5.69
CA THR A 416 -14.19 -5.23 5.00
C THR A 416 -15.16 -5.94 5.95
N GLN A 417 -16.21 -6.57 5.41
CA GLN A 417 -17.10 -7.43 6.20
C GLN A 417 -16.50 -8.80 6.58
N THR A 418 -15.42 -9.20 5.91
CA THR A 418 -14.80 -10.53 6.03
C THR A 418 -13.29 -10.38 6.11
N GLU A 419 -12.65 -11.21 6.94
CA GLU A 419 -11.19 -11.37 6.90
C GLU A 419 -10.74 -11.91 5.54
N LEU A 420 -9.67 -11.33 5.01
CA LEU A 420 -9.03 -11.67 3.74
C LEU A 420 -7.55 -11.99 3.96
N ILE A 421 -7.08 -13.04 3.28
CA ILE A 421 -5.66 -13.34 3.10
C ILE A 421 -5.37 -13.29 1.61
N LEU A 422 -4.64 -12.25 1.17
CA LEU A 422 -4.36 -12.00 -0.24
C LEU A 422 -3.32 -12.99 -0.79
N SER A 423 -3.54 -13.45 -2.02
CA SER A 423 -2.62 -14.32 -2.77
C SER A 423 -2.77 -14.08 -4.27
N ARG A 424 -1.73 -14.37 -5.06
CA ARG A 424 -1.78 -14.21 -6.53
C ARG A 424 -2.84 -15.13 -7.18
N ASP A 425 -3.13 -16.26 -6.53
CA ASP A 425 -4.15 -17.23 -6.94
C ASP A 425 -5.56 -16.62 -7.03
N LEU A 426 -5.84 -15.56 -6.27
CA LEU A 426 -7.11 -14.83 -6.30
C LEU A 426 -7.38 -14.13 -7.65
N PHE A 427 -6.35 -13.89 -8.46
CA PHE A 427 -6.39 -13.07 -9.68
C PHE A 427 -6.11 -13.86 -10.97
N LYS A 428 -5.88 -15.19 -10.89
CA LYS A 428 -5.47 -16.05 -12.03
C LYS A 428 -6.33 -15.96 -13.30
N HIS A 429 -7.59 -15.54 -13.16
CA HIS A 429 -8.55 -15.39 -14.26
C HIS A 429 -9.34 -14.08 -14.16
N LYS A 430 -8.86 -13.09 -13.38
CA LYS A 430 -9.57 -11.84 -13.11
C LYS A 430 -8.60 -10.68 -12.85
N ASN A 431 -8.79 -9.57 -13.55
CA ASN A 431 -8.01 -8.35 -13.34
C ASN A 431 -8.25 -7.73 -11.95
N HIS A 432 -9.41 -8.00 -11.34
CA HIS A 432 -9.72 -7.61 -9.97
C HIS A 432 -10.78 -8.51 -9.31
N VAL A 433 -10.92 -8.37 -7.99
CA VAL A 433 -12.02 -8.93 -7.19
C VAL A 433 -12.66 -7.78 -6.39
N LEU A 434 -13.99 -7.73 -6.36
CA LEU A 434 -14.72 -6.79 -5.52
C LEU A 434 -14.91 -7.36 -4.10
N VAL A 435 -14.83 -6.49 -3.09
CA VAL A 435 -15.15 -6.85 -1.71
C VAL A 435 -16.06 -5.80 -1.08
N ASP A 436 -17.06 -6.27 -0.33
CA ASP A 436 -17.98 -5.43 0.43
C ASP A 436 -17.33 -4.86 1.70
N THR A 437 -17.31 -3.53 1.81
CA THR A 437 -16.82 -2.82 3.00
C THR A 437 -17.90 -2.72 4.09
N LYS A 438 -17.54 -2.16 5.26
CA LYS A 438 -18.50 -1.81 6.32
C LYS A 438 -19.20 -0.48 6.06
N MET A 439 -18.70 0.37 5.16
CA MET A 439 -19.39 1.59 4.72
C MET A 439 -20.69 1.23 4.02
N LYS A 440 -21.80 1.84 4.43
CA LYS A 440 -23.11 1.76 3.76
C LYS A 440 -23.45 3.09 3.14
N SER A 441 -24.03 3.08 1.94
CA SER A 441 -24.42 4.31 1.24
C SER A 441 -25.92 4.34 0.93
N LYS A 442 -26.60 5.39 1.38
CA LYS A 442 -28.04 5.62 1.13
C LYS A 442 -28.34 5.76 -0.38
N LYS A 443 -27.34 6.16 -1.16
CA LYS A 443 -27.44 6.35 -2.62
C LYS A 443 -27.56 5.04 -3.39
N ILE A 444 -27.01 3.94 -2.85
CA ILE A 444 -27.12 2.57 -3.37
C ILE A 444 -28.10 1.71 -2.54
N GLY A 445 -29.12 2.34 -1.96
CA GLY A 445 -30.16 1.64 -1.21
C GLY A 445 -29.71 1.01 0.11
N TYR A 446 -28.81 1.69 0.84
CA TYR A 446 -28.19 1.20 2.09
C TYR A 446 -27.38 -0.10 1.93
N ARG A 447 -27.11 -0.53 0.68
CA ARG A 447 -26.10 -1.53 0.37
C ARG A 447 -24.71 -1.04 0.79
N THR A 448 -23.80 -1.98 0.92
CA THR A 448 -22.41 -1.70 1.25
C THR A 448 -21.64 -1.18 0.05
N GLN A 449 -20.84 -0.14 0.28
CA GLN A 449 -19.93 0.36 -0.72
C GLN A 449 -18.84 -0.71 -0.91
N ARG A 450 -18.57 -1.07 -2.15
CA ARG A 450 -17.53 -2.04 -2.50
C ARG A 450 -16.21 -1.33 -2.73
N LEU A 451 -15.12 -2.07 -2.55
CA LEU A 451 -13.77 -1.71 -3.00
C LEU A 451 -13.29 -2.74 -4.03
N LYS A 452 -12.30 -2.34 -4.83
CA LYS A 452 -11.64 -3.15 -5.86
C LYS A 452 -10.31 -3.66 -5.31
N LEU A 453 -10.01 -4.96 -5.43
CA LEU A 453 -8.68 -5.54 -5.14
C LEU A 453 -8.07 -6.04 -6.43
N SER A 454 -6.79 -5.79 -6.67
CA SER A 454 -6.08 -6.26 -7.86
C SER A 454 -4.60 -6.58 -7.56
N TYR A 455 -3.90 -7.08 -8.58
CA TYR A 455 -2.47 -7.35 -8.52
C TYR A 455 -1.74 -6.62 -9.65
N ASP A 456 -0.78 -5.77 -9.29
CA ASP A 456 0.13 -5.10 -10.21
C ASP A 456 1.33 -6.03 -10.47
N GLU A 457 1.29 -6.77 -11.58
CA GLU A 457 2.37 -7.68 -11.99
C GLU A 457 3.70 -6.96 -12.27
N VAL A 458 3.69 -5.65 -12.56
CA VAL A 458 4.88 -4.88 -12.91
C VAL A 458 5.58 -4.34 -11.66
N ALA A 459 4.81 -3.96 -10.63
CA ALA A 459 5.32 -3.60 -9.31
C ALA A 459 5.44 -4.79 -8.33
N ASP A 460 4.98 -5.98 -8.73
CA ASP A 460 4.87 -7.20 -7.93
C ASP A 460 4.09 -6.99 -6.61
N ALA A 461 3.01 -6.19 -6.66
CA ALA A 461 2.32 -5.65 -5.50
C ALA A 461 0.79 -5.82 -5.56
N PHE A 462 0.17 -6.05 -4.40
CA PHE A 462 -1.30 -5.98 -4.27
C PHE A 462 -1.77 -4.53 -4.19
N VAL A 463 -2.92 -4.23 -4.81
CA VAL A 463 -3.52 -2.89 -4.86
C VAL A 463 -4.96 -2.95 -4.36
N VAL A 464 -5.37 -1.94 -3.60
CA VAL A 464 -6.75 -1.76 -3.10
C VAL A 464 -7.29 -0.40 -3.55
N ASN A 465 -8.32 -0.45 -4.40
CA ASN A 465 -8.70 0.61 -5.33
C ASN A 465 -7.46 1.05 -6.13
N ASP A 466 -6.89 2.20 -5.79
CA ASP A 466 -5.69 2.78 -6.40
C ASP A 466 -4.51 2.89 -5.41
N ARG A 467 -4.65 2.33 -4.20
CA ARG A 467 -3.65 2.36 -3.11
C ARG A 467 -2.81 1.10 -3.08
N LYS A 468 -1.49 1.22 -2.97
CA LYS A 468 -0.59 0.05 -2.92
C LYS A 468 -0.46 -0.48 -1.49
N ILE A 469 -0.53 -1.79 -1.34
CA ILE A 469 -0.26 -2.47 -0.07
C ILE A 469 1.27 -2.50 0.14
N VAL A 470 1.73 -1.96 1.26
CA VAL A 470 3.16 -1.73 1.58
C VAL A 470 3.61 -2.57 2.77
N SER A 471 4.91 -2.81 2.91
CA SER A 471 5.48 -3.38 4.13
C SER A 471 5.71 -2.30 5.21
N SER A 472 5.60 -2.69 6.47
CA SER A 472 6.02 -1.85 7.59
C SER A 472 7.54 -1.69 7.57
N ALA A 473 8.04 -0.46 7.56
CA ALA A 473 9.47 -0.16 7.66
C ALA A 473 10.13 -0.70 8.95
N LYS A 474 9.34 -1.08 9.97
CA LYS A 474 9.79 -1.62 11.26
C LYS A 474 9.81 -3.15 11.32
N TYR A 475 9.02 -3.84 10.48
CA TYR A 475 8.80 -5.29 10.57
C TYR A 475 9.02 -6.06 9.25
N ASP A 476 9.25 -5.35 8.15
CA ASP A 476 9.38 -5.88 6.78
C ASP A 476 8.24 -6.84 6.37
N LYS A 477 7.03 -6.50 6.79
CA LYS A 477 5.78 -7.26 6.54
C LYS A 477 4.62 -6.32 6.28
N SER A 478 3.75 -6.71 5.35
CA SER A 478 2.55 -5.95 4.97
C SER A 478 1.26 -6.43 5.64
N LEU A 479 1.28 -7.62 6.25
CA LEU A 479 0.13 -8.24 6.95
C LEU A 479 0.46 -8.50 8.42
N PHE A 480 -0.49 -8.14 9.29
CA PHE A 480 -0.50 -8.48 10.71
C PHE A 480 -1.87 -9.10 11.06
N VAL A 481 -1.91 -10.15 11.89
CA VAL A 481 -3.15 -10.85 12.26
C VAL A 481 -3.36 -10.76 13.76
N VAL A 482 -4.54 -10.31 14.18
CA VAL A 482 -4.86 -9.93 15.56
C VAL A 482 -6.26 -10.42 15.90
N GLY A 483 -6.36 -11.53 16.65
CA GLY A 483 -7.62 -12.25 16.84
C GLY A 483 -8.20 -12.70 15.50
N ASN A 484 -9.44 -12.28 15.19
CA ASN A 484 -10.11 -12.52 13.91
C ASN A 484 -9.92 -11.37 12.87
N SER A 485 -9.03 -10.41 13.13
CA SER A 485 -8.78 -9.25 12.26
C SER A 485 -7.43 -9.34 11.57
N SER A 486 -7.43 -9.26 10.24
CA SER A 486 -6.21 -9.09 9.44
C SER A 486 -5.99 -7.60 9.11
N ILE A 487 -4.78 -7.08 9.32
CA ILE A 487 -4.41 -5.68 9.08
C ILE A 487 -3.41 -5.61 7.94
N TYR A 488 -3.77 -4.95 6.85
CA TYR A 488 -2.88 -4.60 5.75
C TYR A 488 -2.48 -3.13 5.81
N LEU A 489 -1.21 -2.83 5.59
CA LEU A 489 -0.73 -1.46 5.46
C LEU A 489 -0.86 -0.97 4.02
N ILE A 490 -1.31 0.27 3.83
CA ILE A 490 -1.46 0.93 2.51
C ILE A 490 -0.69 2.26 2.46
N ASP A 491 -0.34 2.72 1.25
CA ASP A 491 0.51 3.89 1.01
C ASP A 491 -0.16 5.26 1.26
N GLU A 492 -1.48 5.37 1.11
CA GLU A 492 -2.29 6.58 1.36
C GLU A 492 -3.73 6.24 1.81
N GLU A 493 -4.45 7.20 2.39
CA GLU A 493 -5.87 7.07 2.79
C GLU A 493 -6.77 6.66 1.59
N MET A 494 -7.70 5.73 1.81
CA MET A 494 -8.70 5.36 0.80
C MET A 494 -9.88 6.33 0.83
N GLU A 495 -10.04 7.10 -0.25
CA GLU A 495 -11.23 7.91 -0.47
C GLU A 495 -12.41 7.03 -0.93
N PRO A 496 -13.61 7.16 -0.34
CA PRO A 496 -14.82 6.53 -0.87
C PRO A 496 -15.11 7.00 -2.31
N PRO A 497 -15.64 6.12 -3.20
CA PRO A 497 -15.79 6.44 -4.62
C PRO A 497 -16.57 7.73 -4.89
N SER A 498 -16.12 8.53 -5.85
CA SER A 498 -16.55 9.91 -6.05
C SER A 498 -17.87 10.05 -6.84
N GLY A 499 -18.15 11.19 -7.48
CA GLY A 499 -19.29 11.32 -8.39
C GLY A 499 -19.02 10.68 -9.76
N LEU A 500 -20.05 10.29 -10.50
CA LEU A 500 -19.94 9.64 -11.83
C LEU A 500 -18.90 10.31 -12.75
N ALA A 501 -18.99 11.63 -12.92
CA ALA A 501 -18.04 12.40 -13.72
C ALA A 501 -16.58 12.27 -13.23
N SER A 502 -16.36 12.29 -11.92
CA SER A 502 -15.03 12.28 -11.31
C SER A 502 -14.40 10.89 -11.28
N SER A 503 -15.20 9.83 -11.06
CA SER A 503 -14.72 8.44 -11.14
C SER A 503 -14.34 8.00 -12.57
N VAL A 504 -14.91 8.65 -13.59
CA VAL A 504 -14.70 8.28 -15.00
C VAL A 504 -13.78 9.28 -15.74
N ALA A 505 -13.60 10.51 -15.26
CA ALA A 505 -12.72 11.51 -15.89
C ALA A 505 -11.27 11.05 -16.20
N PRO A 506 -10.62 10.15 -15.43
CA PRO A 506 -9.30 9.61 -15.81
C PRO A 506 -9.31 8.78 -17.11
N ILE A 507 -10.48 8.32 -17.56
CA ILE A 507 -10.66 7.40 -18.68
C ILE A 507 -10.78 8.20 -19.99
N PHE A 508 -9.64 8.54 -20.58
CA PHE A 508 -9.56 9.36 -21.79
C PHE A 508 -10.45 8.86 -22.96
N HIS A 509 -10.59 7.55 -23.12
CA HIS A 509 -11.34 6.94 -24.21
C HIS A 509 -12.87 6.87 -23.96
N THR A 510 -13.38 7.43 -22.86
CA THR A 510 -14.84 7.65 -22.65
C THR A 510 -15.25 9.12 -22.77
N SER A 511 -14.30 10.01 -23.10
CA SER A 511 -14.49 11.46 -23.17
C SER A 511 -15.67 11.92 -24.04
N ARG A 512 -15.91 11.29 -25.20
CA ARG A 512 -17.12 11.52 -26.03
C ARG A 512 -18.40 11.23 -25.25
N SER A 513 -18.49 10.08 -24.59
CA SER A 513 -19.66 9.66 -23.82
C SER A 513 -19.91 10.57 -22.62
N LEU A 514 -18.86 11.02 -21.93
CA LEU A 514 -18.97 12.02 -20.85
C LEU A 514 -19.49 13.38 -21.36
N PHE A 515 -19.03 13.81 -22.54
CA PHE A 515 -19.51 15.03 -23.19
C PHE A 515 -21.00 14.94 -23.56
N TYR A 516 -21.44 13.83 -24.18
CA TYR A 516 -22.85 13.61 -24.52
C TYR A 516 -23.74 13.50 -23.26
N LEU A 517 -23.31 12.76 -22.24
CA LEU A 517 -24.01 12.69 -20.95
C LEU A 517 -24.13 14.07 -20.28
N ASN A 518 -23.16 14.98 -20.47
CA ASN A 518 -23.25 16.35 -20.01
C ASN A 518 -24.28 17.16 -20.81
N GLU A 519 -24.24 17.09 -22.13
CA GLU A 519 -25.20 17.76 -23.05
C GLU A 519 -26.66 17.31 -22.90
N LEU A 520 -26.87 16.09 -22.38
CA LEU A 520 -28.19 15.53 -22.04
C LEU A 520 -28.58 15.72 -20.56
N GLY A 521 -27.73 16.35 -19.75
CA GLY A 521 -27.92 16.52 -18.30
C GLY A 521 -27.86 15.21 -17.48
N ARG A 522 -27.51 14.07 -18.11
CA ARG A 522 -27.44 12.73 -17.50
C ARG A 522 -26.17 12.49 -16.67
N LEU A 523 -25.13 13.30 -16.85
CA LEU A 523 -23.85 13.18 -16.11
C LEU A 523 -24.00 13.32 -14.57
N LYS A 524 -25.12 13.87 -14.09
CA LYS A 524 -25.52 13.88 -12.67
C LYS A 524 -26.84 13.11 -12.49
N LEU A 525 -26.74 11.78 -12.41
CA LEU A 525 -27.90 10.90 -12.21
C LEU A 525 -28.68 11.25 -10.93
N PRO A 526 -30.02 11.19 -10.95
CA PRO A 526 -30.85 11.52 -9.79
C PRO A 526 -30.77 10.44 -8.70
N LEU A 527 -31.17 10.80 -7.47
CA LEU A 527 -31.20 9.88 -6.34
C LEU A 527 -32.43 8.95 -6.42
N ASN A 528 -32.22 7.69 -6.79
CA ASN A 528 -33.27 6.67 -6.87
C ASN A 528 -33.36 5.75 -5.62
N TYR A 529 -32.47 5.92 -4.63
CA TYR A 529 -32.33 5.05 -3.45
C TYR A 529 -32.13 3.56 -3.75
N ALA A 530 -31.69 3.22 -4.97
CA ALA A 530 -31.41 1.86 -5.43
C ALA A 530 -29.95 1.72 -5.91
N GLY A 531 -29.36 2.83 -6.37
CA GLY A 531 -28.10 2.90 -7.08
C GLY A 531 -28.28 2.76 -8.59
N TRP A 532 -27.19 2.81 -9.35
CA TRP A 532 -27.20 2.83 -10.82
C TRP A 532 -26.16 1.89 -11.41
N THR A 533 -26.46 1.38 -12.60
CA THR A 533 -25.47 0.83 -13.54
C THR A 533 -25.43 1.72 -14.77
N VAL A 534 -24.23 2.01 -15.28
CA VAL A 534 -24.04 2.73 -16.55
C VAL A 534 -23.18 1.87 -17.47
N ILE A 535 -23.73 1.46 -18.60
CA ILE A 535 -22.93 0.97 -19.73
C ILE A 535 -22.44 2.21 -20.49
N LEU A 536 -21.12 2.37 -20.58
CA LEU A 536 -20.50 3.58 -21.11
C LEU A 536 -19.69 3.26 -22.38
N PRO A 537 -20.13 3.70 -23.57
CA PRO A 537 -19.41 3.44 -24.81
C PRO A 537 -18.01 4.06 -24.79
N THR A 538 -17.01 3.33 -25.30
CA THR A 538 -15.67 3.87 -25.58
C THR A 538 -15.64 4.65 -26.90
N THR A 539 -14.53 5.31 -27.24
CA THR A 539 -14.34 5.91 -28.57
C THR A 539 -14.46 4.89 -29.69
N THR A 540 -13.94 3.66 -29.53
CA THR A 540 -14.05 2.61 -30.55
C THR A 540 -15.51 2.23 -30.83
N ALA A 541 -16.35 2.22 -29.79
CA ALA A 541 -17.79 1.95 -29.90
C ALA A 541 -18.57 3.07 -30.62
N TRP A 542 -18.08 4.31 -30.57
CA TRP A 542 -18.62 5.43 -31.36
C TRP A 542 -18.08 5.45 -32.79
N ASP A 543 -16.81 5.05 -33.00
CA ASP A 543 -16.20 5.02 -34.33
C ASP A 543 -16.75 3.86 -35.18
N SER A 544 -17.12 2.73 -34.58
CA SER A 544 -17.70 1.57 -35.30
C SER A 544 -19.13 1.81 -35.82
N LEU A 545 -19.90 2.71 -35.18
CA LEU A 545 -21.23 3.13 -35.61
C LEU A 545 -21.22 4.06 -36.85
N GLY A 546 -20.08 4.66 -37.20
CA GLY A 546 -19.93 5.48 -38.40
C GLY A 546 -20.95 6.62 -38.51
N LEU A 547 -21.69 6.69 -39.63
CA LEU A 547 -22.70 7.74 -39.88
C LEU A 547 -23.85 7.70 -38.85
N VAL A 548 -24.08 6.57 -38.18
CA VAL A 548 -25.08 6.49 -37.10
C VAL A 548 -24.66 7.37 -35.92
N THR A 549 -23.36 7.53 -35.65
CA THR A 549 -22.84 8.50 -34.66
C THR A 549 -23.08 9.95 -35.10
N GLU A 550 -22.99 10.25 -36.39
CA GLU A 550 -23.27 11.60 -36.92
C GLU A 550 -24.76 11.95 -36.80
N TYR A 551 -25.66 10.99 -37.04
CA TYR A 551 -27.10 11.13 -36.77
C TYR A 551 -27.42 11.26 -35.27
N LEU A 552 -26.87 10.37 -34.43
CA LEU A 552 -27.09 10.42 -32.98
C LEU A 552 -26.61 11.75 -32.38
N THR A 553 -25.45 12.26 -32.80
CA THR A 553 -24.89 13.49 -32.23
C THR A 553 -25.57 14.78 -32.72
N SER A 554 -26.20 14.75 -33.89
CA SER A 554 -27.05 15.85 -34.38
C SER A 554 -28.48 15.81 -33.81
N ASN A 555 -29.06 14.62 -33.61
CA ASN A 555 -30.39 14.43 -33.05
C ASN A 555 -30.37 14.12 -31.53
N LYS A 556 -30.51 15.17 -30.70
CA LYS A 556 -30.55 15.03 -29.22
C LYS A 556 -31.65 14.08 -28.70
N THR A 557 -32.75 13.88 -29.42
CA THR A 557 -33.81 12.93 -29.02
C THR A 557 -33.32 11.48 -29.20
N ALA A 558 -32.71 11.17 -30.35
CA ALA A 558 -32.12 9.87 -30.62
C ALA A 558 -30.98 9.55 -29.64
N LEU A 559 -30.11 10.52 -29.35
CA LEU A 559 -29.05 10.40 -28.35
C LEU A 559 -29.60 10.13 -26.94
N THR A 560 -30.75 10.73 -26.60
CA THR A 560 -31.41 10.51 -25.30
C THR A 560 -31.94 9.08 -25.18
N LEU A 561 -32.66 8.59 -26.20
CA LEU A 561 -33.18 7.22 -26.24
C LEU A 561 -32.05 6.19 -26.14
N LEU A 562 -30.92 6.43 -26.82
CA LEU A 562 -29.75 5.58 -26.71
C LEU A 562 -29.19 5.56 -25.28
N PHE A 563 -28.89 6.71 -24.68
CA PHE A 563 -28.28 6.75 -23.34
C PHE A 563 -29.21 6.26 -22.23
N ASP A 564 -30.50 6.55 -22.29
CA ASP A 564 -31.47 6.09 -21.28
C ASP A 564 -31.69 4.57 -21.35
N SER A 565 -31.45 3.94 -22.51
CA SER A 565 -31.40 2.48 -22.69
C SER A 565 -30.11 1.81 -22.18
N LEU A 566 -29.05 2.59 -21.92
CA LEU A 566 -27.73 2.11 -21.44
C LEU A 566 -27.52 2.34 -19.93
N ILE A 567 -28.49 2.93 -19.24
CA ILE A 567 -28.45 3.25 -17.80
C ILE A 567 -29.58 2.49 -17.10
N PHE A 568 -29.26 1.79 -16.01
CA PHE A 568 -30.19 0.88 -15.32
C PHE A 568 -30.31 1.18 -13.83
N HIS A 569 -31.50 1.01 -13.27
CA HIS A 569 -31.75 1.14 -11.83
C HIS A 569 -31.19 -0.09 -11.08
N GLN A 570 -30.44 0.18 -10.01
CA GLN A 570 -29.55 -0.72 -9.24
C GLN A 570 -28.15 -0.92 -9.85
N PRO A 571 -27.08 -1.05 -9.03
CA PRO A 571 -25.75 -1.47 -9.48
C PRO A 571 -25.71 -2.96 -9.81
N PHE A 572 -25.07 -3.28 -10.93
CA PHE A 572 -24.79 -4.62 -11.46
C PHE A 572 -23.28 -4.72 -11.72
N TYR A 573 -22.61 -5.62 -11.03
CA TYR A 573 -21.14 -5.78 -11.01
C TYR A 573 -20.69 -7.06 -11.73
N SER A 574 -19.39 -7.22 -12.01
CA SER A 574 -18.87 -8.46 -12.64
C SER A 574 -19.01 -9.75 -11.81
N ASP A 575 -19.31 -9.65 -10.51
CA ASP A 575 -19.67 -10.78 -9.63
C ASP A 575 -21.18 -10.96 -9.44
N SER A 576 -22.01 -10.12 -10.09
CA SER A 576 -23.46 -10.14 -9.93
C SER A 576 -24.10 -11.29 -10.71
N ARG A 577 -25.16 -11.87 -10.12
CA ARG A 577 -25.99 -12.87 -10.79
C ARG A 577 -26.91 -12.20 -11.80
N GLY A 578 -27.26 -12.93 -12.86
CA GLY A 578 -28.26 -12.51 -13.85
C GLY A 578 -29.52 -11.96 -13.19
N SER A 579 -29.95 -10.77 -13.61
CA SER A 579 -31.02 -10.02 -12.94
C SER A 579 -31.82 -9.15 -13.91
N LYS A 580 -33.10 -8.89 -13.59
CA LYS A 580 -33.94 -7.96 -14.35
C LYS A 580 -33.95 -6.59 -13.71
N LEU A 581 -33.62 -5.56 -14.49
CA LEU A 581 -33.46 -4.17 -14.05
C LEU A 581 -34.29 -3.24 -14.92
N GLU A 582 -34.77 -2.13 -14.34
CA GLU A 582 -35.48 -1.08 -15.07
C GLU A 582 -34.46 -0.20 -15.83
N THR A 583 -34.75 0.19 -17.07
CA THR A 583 -34.03 1.25 -17.80
C THR A 583 -34.22 2.62 -17.14
N PHE A 584 -33.42 3.62 -17.50
CA PHE A 584 -33.43 4.94 -16.84
C PHE A 584 -34.82 5.58 -16.82
N ASP A 585 -35.49 5.54 -17.98
CA ASP A 585 -36.87 5.98 -18.24
C ASP A 585 -37.95 5.19 -17.47
N LYS A 586 -37.64 3.95 -17.05
CA LYS A 586 -38.53 2.93 -16.48
C LYS A 586 -39.59 2.37 -17.44
N GLU A 587 -39.42 2.52 -18.74
CA GLU A 587 -40.33 1.97 -19.74
C GLU A 587 -40.04 0.49 -20.05
N ARG A 588 -38.78 0.04 -19.85
CA ARG A 588 -38.31 -1.33 -20.16
C ARG A 588 -37.72 -2.02 -18.94
N ASN A 589 -37.97 -3.34 -18.83
CA ASN A 589 -37.42 -4.21 -17.79
C ASN A 589 -36.52 -5.29 -18.42
N VAL A 590 -35.26 -4.91 -18.62
CA VAL A 590 -34.26 -5.71 -19.34
C VAL A 590 -33.55 -6.70 -18.43
N THR A 591 -33.02 -7.76 -19.01
CA THR A 591 -32.25 -8.80 -18.32
C THR A 591 -30.75 -8.55 -18.52
N LEU A 592 -30.02 -8.27 -17.44
CA LEU A 592 -28.56 -8.14 -17.44
C LEU A 592 -27.90 -9.42 -16.92
N GLU A 593 -26.96 -9.98 -17.70
CA GLU A 593 -26.12 -11.11 -17.29
C GLU A 593 -24.65 -10.86 -17.65
N TRP A 594 -23.72 -11.22 -16.75
CA TRP A 594 -22.28 -11.21 -17.04
C TRP A 594 -21.88 -12.55 -17.68
N ILE A 595 -21.20 -12.48 -18.81
CA ILE A 595 -20.81 -13.65 -19.60
C ILE A 595 -19.31 -13.61 -19.85
N VAL A 596 -18.63 -14.69 -19.49
CA VAL A 596 -17.23 -14.95 -19.87
C VAL A 596 -17.23 -16.01 -20.97
N GLY A 597 -16.48 -15.78 -22.04
CA GLY A 597 -16.33 -16.72 -23.16
C GLY A 597 -15.22 -16.28 -24.12
N LYS A 598 -15.00 -17.01 -25.21
CA LYS A 598 -14.02 -16.63 -26.24
C LYS A 598 -14.71 -16.02 -27.45
N GLU A 599 -13.97 -15.22 -28.20
CA GLU A 599 -14.42 -14.65 -29.47
C GLU A 599 -14.92 -15.75 -30.43
N SER A 600 -14.24 -16.91 -30.48
CA SER A 600 -14.66 -18.08 -31.28
C SER A 600 -15.89 -18.83 -30.75
N ASP A 601 -16.30 -18.65 -29.49
CA ASP A 601 -17.53 -19.27 -28.95
C ASP A 601 -18.80 -18.54 -29.45
N PHE A 602 -18.67 -17.30 -29.94
CA PHE A 602 -19.79 -16.46 -30.38
C PHE A 602 -19.82 -16.19 -31.91
N GLY A 603 -18.68 -16.34 -32.60
CA GLY A 603 -18.60 -16.38 -34.07
C GLY A 603 -18.13 -15.08 -34.73
N ASP A 604 -17.93 -15.12 -36.06
CA ASP A 604 -17.34 -14.04 -36.86
C ASP A 604 -18.18 -12.73 -36.92
N ASP A 605 -19.42 -12.78 -36.39
CA ASP A 605 -20.44 -11.73 -36.32
C ASP A 605 -20.09 -10.56 -35.35
N PHE A 606 -18.89 -10.58 -34.76
CA PHE A 606 -18.50 -9.73 -33.62
C PHE A 606 -17.77 -8.43 -33.98
N GLY A 607 -17.60 -8.14 -35.28
CA GLY A 607 -16.89 -6.94 -35.76
C GLY A 607 -17.60 -6.16 -36.88
N ASP A 608 -18.45 -6.83 -37.67
CA ASP A 608 -19.29 -6.21 -38.69
C ASP A 608 -20.75 -6.47 -38.35
N SER A 609 -21.56 -5.41 -38.34
CA SER A 609 -22.99 -5.49 -38.06
C SER A 609 -23.76 -5.93 -39.31
N GLU A 610 -23.71 -7.23 -39.65
CA GLU A 610 -24.53 -7.84 -40.73
C GLU A 610 -25.68 -8.68 -40.14
N PRO A 611 -26.94 -8.20 -40.20
CA PRO A 611 -28.12 -8.97 -39.85
C PRO A 611 -28.33 -10.23 -40.71
N ILE A 612 -28.77 -11.29 -40.03
CA ILE A 612 -29.11 -12.61 -40.56
C ILE A 612 -30.01 -12.52 -41.79
N SER A 613 -29.57 -13.14 -42.90
CA SER A 613 -30.46 -13.55 -43.99
C SER A 613 -31.08 -14.92 -43.65
N ASP A 614 -32.40 -14.95 -43.47
CA ASP A 614 -33.13 -16.11 -42.96
C ASP A 614 -33.49 -17.11 -44.08
N ASP A 615 -32.49 -17.80 -44.62
CA ASP A 615 -32.67 -18.76 -45.72
C ASP A 615 -31.77 -20.01 -45.60
N SER A 616 -31.88 -20.73 -44.46
CA SER A 616 -31.48 -22.15 -44.41
C SER A 616 -32.15 -22.95 -43.27
N GLU A 617 -33.04 -23.88 -43.63
CA GLU A 617 -33.52 -24.90 -42.69
C GLU A 617 -32.39 -25.87 -42.32
N ASN A 618 -31.86 -25.78 -41.09
CA ASN A 618 -31.12 -26.88 -40.48
C ASN A 618 -31.17 -26.88 -38.95
N SER A 619 -31.99 -27.78 -38.40
CA SER A 619 -31.96 -28.34 -37.04
C SER A 619 -31.33 -27.48 -35.90
N ARG A 620 -32.08 -26.50 -35.39
CA ARG A 620 -31.86 -25.97 -34.03
C ARG A 620 -32.53 -26.92 -33.02
N GLU A 621 -31.76 -27.73 -32.28
CA GLU A 621 -32.29 -28.60 -31.21
C GLU A 621 -32.26 -27.88 -29.85
N PHE A 622 -33.34 -28.02 -29.06
CA PHE A 622 -33.60 -27.20 -27.86
C PHE A 622 -33.40 -27.99 -26.56
N ASP A 623 -32.30 -27.74 -25.84
CA ASP A 623 -32.12 -28.27 -24.48
C ASP A 623 -32.79 -27.38 -23.42
N SER A 624 -33.93 -27.88 -22.93
CA SER A 624 -34.72 -27.34 -21.84
C SER A 624 -34.00 -27.10 -20.50
N ARG A 625 -32.74 -27.53 -20.32
CA ARG A 625 -31.98 -27.39 -19.06
C ARG A 625 -30.90 -26.31 -19.06
N SER A 626 -30.50 -25.79 -20.20
CA SER A 626 -29.35 -24.87 -20.32
C SER A 626 -29.66 -23.52 -20.96
N GLY A 627 -30.77 -23.39 -21.70
CA GLY A 627 -31.27 -22.10 -22.18
C GLY A 627 -30.40 -21.39 -23.22
N ARG A 628 -29.44 -22.09 -23.85
CA ARG A 628 -28.52 -21.55 -24.87
C ARG A 628 -28.70 -22.26 -26.20
N PHE A 629 -28.51 -21.52 -27.29
CA PHE A 629 -28.26 -22.07 -28.63
C PHE A 629 -26.75 -22.22 -28.85
N PHE A 630 -26.34 -23.25 -29.61
CA PHE A 630 -24.94 -23.47 -29.99
C PHE A 630 -24.85 -23.83 -31.48
N LYS A 631 -23.85 -23.31 -32.19
CA LYS A 631 -23.36 -23.87 -33.47
C LYS A 631 -22.20 -24.83 -33.16
N SER A 632 -22.20 -26.02 -33.75
CA SER A 632 -21.11 -27.00 -33.60
C SER A 632 -20.15 -26.93 -34.79
N SER A 633 -19.09 -26.15 -34.68
CA SER A 633 -17.92 -26.21 -35.55
C SER A 633 -16.75 -26.87 -34.80
N ASN A 634 -16.06 -27.82 -35.45
CA ASN A 634 -15.11 -28.71 -34.77
C ASN A 634 -13.70 -28.58 -35.36
N SER A 635 -13.04 -27.46 -35.07
CA SER A 635 -11.68 -27.12 -35.53
C SER A 635 -10.65 -27.32 -34.41
N ARG A 636 -9.71 -28.25 -34.59
CA ARG A 636 -8.62 -28.49 -33.63
C ARG A 636 -7.43 -27.56 -33.86
N GLY A 637 -7.53 -26.33 -33.37
CA GLY A 637 -6.39 -25.42 -33.20
C GLY A 637 -6.28 -25.00 -31.73
N LYS A 638 -5.12 -25.21 -31.10
CA LYS A 638 -4.82 -24.64 -29.76
C LYS A 638 -4.07 -23.32 -29.89
N SER A 639 -4.77 -22.27 -30.30
CA SER A 639 -4.45 -20.91 -29.85
C SER A 639 -4.67 -20.84 -28.33
N HIS A 640 -3.84 -20.08 -27.61
CA HIS A 640 -4.21 -19.56 -26.30
C HIS A 640 -5.04 -18.29 -26.54
N GLU A 641 -6.28 -18.51 -26.95
CA GLU A 641 -7.24 -17.44 -27.23
C GLU A 641 -7.68 -16.79 -25.91
N LYS A 642 -7.74 -15.45 -25.90
CA LYS A 642 -8.03 -14.66 -24.69
C LYS A 642 -9.50 -14.82 -24.33
N GLU A 643 -9.79 -15.11 -23.07
CA GLU A 643 -11.15 -15.02 -22.53
C GLU A 643 -11.58 -13.55 -22.48
N LEU A 644 -12.81 -13.28 -22.92
CA LEU A 644 -13.42 -11.96 -23.02
C LEU A 644 -14.61 -11.86 -22.07
N ASP A 645 -14.76 -10.69 -21.46
CA ASP A 645 -15.88 -10.31 -20.62
C ASP A 645 -16.96 -9.62 -21.48
N PHE A 646 -18.22 -10.01 -21.29
CA PHE A 646 -19.39 -9.43 -21.95
C PHE A 646 -20.51 -9.14 -20.93
N ILE A 647 -21.25 -8.07 -21.16
CA ILE A 647 -22.55 -7.84 -20.53
C ILE A 647 -23.62 -8.15 -21.57
N SER A 648 -24.46 -9.14 -21.31
CA SER A 648 -25.69 -9.34 -22.08
C SER A 648 -26.77 -8.41 -21.58
N VAL A 649 -27.46 -7.71 -22.48
CA VAL A 649 -28.69 -6.95 -22.21
C VAL A 649 -29.79 -7.46 -23.13
N ASP A 650 -30.73 -8.24 -22.59
CA ASP A 650 -31.78 -8.95 -23.34
C ASP A 650 -31.27 -9.71 -24.60
N GLY A 651 -30.05 -10.26 -24.51
CA GLY A 651 -29.41 -11.05 -25.57
C GLY A 651 -28.33 -10.31 -26.36
N ASN A 652 -28.36 -8.97 -26.43
CA ASN A 652 -27.32 -8.17 -27.07
C ASN A 652 -26.03 -8.22 -26.25
N LEU A 653 -24.90 -8.56 -26.86
CA LEU A 653 -23.62 -8.82 -26.17
C LEU A 653 -22.67 -7.62 -26.28
N TYR A 654 -22.64 -6.80 -25.22
CA TYR A 654 -21.72 -5.67 -25.10
C TYR A 654 -20.35 -6.17 -24.64
N LYS A 655 -19.33 -6.06 -25.50
CA LYS A 655 -17.93 -6.42 -25.24
C LYS A 655 -17.34 -5.44 -24.24
N VAL A 656 -16.97 -5.92 -23.06
CA VAL A 656 -16.42 -5.09 -21.98
C VAL A 656 -14.94 -4.82 -22.26
N ASN A 657 -14.50 -3.56 -22.13
CA ASN A 657 -13.08 -3.26 -22.11
C ASN A 657 -12.47 -3.89 -20.84
N THR A 658 -11.74 -4.98 -21.02
CA THR A 658 -11.17 -5.79 -19.92
C THR A 658 -10.30 -5.01 -18.93
N LEU A 659 -9.75 -3.84 -19.30
CA LEU A 659 -8.94 -3.03 -18.40
C LEU A 659 -9.80 -2.18 -17.42
N GLU A 660 -10.99 -1.75 -17.85
CA GLU A 660 -11.70 -0.61 -17.24
C GLU A 660 -13.20 -0.91 -17.03
N TYR A 661 -13.45 -1.90 -16.18
CA TYR A 661 -14.78 -2.27 -15.67
C TYR A 661 -14.85 -2.34 -14.14
N ASP A 662 -16.08 -2.44 -13.62
CA ASP A 662 -16.44 -2.15 -12.22
C ASP A 662 -15.89 -0.79 -11.73
N ILE A 663 -16.04 0.27 -12.53
CA ILE A 663 -15.62 1.62 -12.14
C ILE A 663 -16.63 2.15 -11.12
N LEU A 664 -16.22 2.23 -9.86
CA LEU A 664 -17.12 2.54 -8.75
C LEU A 664 -17.37 4.04 -8.62
N PHE A 665 -18.61 4.42 -8.30
CA PHE A 665 -18.96 5.79 -7.89
C PHE A 665 -19.97 5.77 -6.74
N ASN A 666 -20.14 6.90 -6.03
CA ASN A 666 -20.91 7.01 -4.79
C ASN A 666 -22.39 6.59 -4.86
N SER A 667 -22.90 6.35 -6.07
CA SER A 667 -24.29 6.02 -6.37
C SER A 667 -24.41 4.87 -7.39
N GLY A 668 -23.32 4.15 -7.73
CA GLY A 668 -23.41 3.09 -8.73
C GLY A 668 -22.08 2.50 -9.20
N VAL A 669 -22.14 1.87 -10.38
CA VAL A 669 -21.02 1.27 -11.11
C VAL A 669 -21.10 1.61 -12.59
N VAL A 670 -19.94 1.80 -13.23
CA VAL A 670 -19.80 1.99 -14.68
C VAL A 670 -19.00 0.84 -15.28
N HIS A 671 -19.42 0.36 -16.44
CA HIS A 671 -18.67 -0.57 -17.28
C HIS A 671 -18.41 0.06 -18.64
N THR A 672 -17.16 0.07 -19.09
CA THR A 672 -16.83 0.60 -20.43
C THR A 672 -16.92 -0.51 -21.48
N VAL A 673 -17.49 -0.20 -22.65
CA VAL A 673 -17.82 -1.19 -23.68
C VAL A 673 -17.35 -0.77 -25.08
N GLU A 674 -16.83 -1.74 -25.83
CA GLU A 674 -16.16 -1.55 -27.13
C GLU A 674 -17.13 -1.51 -28.33
N ASN A 675 -18.40 -1.88 -28.12
CA ASN A 675 -19.50 -1.84 -29.08
C ASN A 675 -20.79 -1.28 -28.47
N VAL A 676 -21.74 -0.87 -29.32
CA VAL A 676 -23.07 -0.35 -28.95
C VAL A 676 -24.12 -0.92 -29.88
N PHE A 677 -25.29 -1.26 -29.33
CA PHE A 677 -26.48 -1.64 -30.07
C PHE A 677 -27.51 -0.50 -30.02
N ILE A 678 -28.26 -0.31 -31.12
CA ILE A 678 -29.36 0.66 -31.20
C ILE A 678 -30.61 0.05 -30.54
N PRO A 679 -31.31 0.75 -29.62
CA PRO A 679 -32.53 0.23 -29.01
C PRO A 679 -33.67 0.19 -30.02
N SER A 680 -34.54 -0.83 -29.94
CA SER A 680 -35.60 -1.08 -30.93
C SER A 680 -36.65 0.03 -31.07
N ASP A 681 -36.73 0.96 -30.12
CA ASP A 681 -37.68 2.10 -30.18
C ASP A 681 -37.06 3.32 -30.87
N LEU A 682 -35.78 3.23 -31.26
CA LEU A 682 -35.08 4.20 -32.10
C LEU A 682 -34.98 3.66 -33.53
N ASP A 683 -35.98 4.02 -34.34
CA ASP A 683 -35.91 3.83 -35.79
C ASP A 683 -34.92 4.85 -36.41
N ILE A 684 -34.00 4.35 -37.23
CA ILE A 684 -32.99 5.13 -37.93
C ILE A 684 -33.16 4.82 -39.42
N THR A 685 -33.70 5.77 -40.18
CA THR A 685 -33.96 5.58 -41.60
C THR A 685 -32.74 5.91 -42.46
N CYS A 686 -32.70 5.39 -43.70
CA CYS A 686 -31.70 5.84 -44.68
C CYS A 686 -31.77 7.35 -44.91
N GLN A 687 -32.96 7.96 -44.89
CA GLN A 687 -33.10 9.41 -45.03
C GLN A 687 -32.31 10.14 -43.93
N ASN A 688 -32.37 9.70 -42.67
CA ASN A 688 -31.64 10.36 -41.59
C ASN A 688 -30.10 10.25 -41.73
N LEU A 689 -29.61 9.14 -42.29
CA LEU A 689 -28.18 8.93 -42.57
C LEU A 689 -27.72 9.70 -43.82
N ILE A 690 -28.60 9.88 -44.81
CA ILE A 690 -28.37 10.75 -45.96
C ILE A 690 -28.33 12.22 -45.49
N GLU A 691 -29.29 12.66 -44.66
CA GLU A 691 -29.42 14.04 -44.17
C GLU A 691 -28.16 14.57 -43.46
N VAL A 692 -27.45 13.72 -42.71
CA VAL A 692 -26.17 14.10 -42.08
C VAL A 692 -24.97 14.05 -43.02
N THR A 693 -25.03 13.26 -44.10
CA THR A 693 -23.94 13.12 -45.07
C THR A 693 -23.99 14.21 -46.15
N ASN A 694 -25.18 14.48 -46.68
CA ASN A 694 -25.49 15.47 -47.71
C ASN A 694 -27.02 15.66 -47.79
N PRO A 695 -27.60 16.74 -47.21
CA PRO A 695 -29.04 16.93 -47.16
C PRO A 695 -29.68 17.13 -48.54
N ASP A 696 -29.00 17.84 -49.45
CA ASP A 696 -29.47 18.11 -50.82
C ASP A 696 -29.71 16.82 -51.62
N PHE A 697 -29.02 15.73 -51.28
CA PHE A 697 -29.19 14.43 -51.92
C PHE A 697 -30.63 13.90 -51.81
N VAL A 698 -31.36 14.23 -50.74
CA VAL A 698 -32.79 13.89 -50.59
C VAL A 698 -33.66 14.65 -51.59
N GLU A 699 -33.39 15.94 -51.84
CA GLU A 699 -34.08 16.72 -52.88
C GLU A 699 -33.74 16.20 -54.28
N LEU A 700 -32.49 15.79 -54.53
CA LEU A 700 -32.10 15.19 -55.81
C LEU A 700 -32.78 13.84 -56.07
N LEU A 701 -33.02 13.01 -55.03
CA LEU A 701 -33.85 11.82 -55.14
C LEU A 701 -35.32 12.16 -55.44
N GLN A 702 -35.85 13.29 -54.93
CA GLN A 702 -37.20 13.76 -55.24
C GLN A 702 -37.32 14.25 -56.69
N VAL A 703 -36.42 15.12 -57.16
CA VAL A 703 -36.46 15.66 -58.54
C VAL A 703 -36.18 14.58 -59.59
N SER A 704 -35.38 13.55 -59.26
CA SER A 704 -35.15 12.39 -60.14
C SER A 704 -36.27 11.34 -60.11
N ASN A 705 -37.35 11.54 -59.36
CA ASN A 705 -38.45 10.58 -59.19
C ASN A 705 -38.00 9.23 -58.59
N LEU A 706 -36.99 9.25 -57.72
CA LEU A 706 -36.46 8.10 -56.99
C LEU A 706 -36.84 8.09 -55.50
N SER A 707 -37.73 8.98 -55.02
CA SER A 707 -38.14 9.02 -53.61
C SER A 707 -38.66 7.72 -53.03
N TYR A 708 -39.26 6.86 -53.86
CA TYR A 708 -39.72 5.53 -53.45
C TYR A 708 -38.58 4.65 -52.92
N THR A 709 -37.33 4.93 -53.30
CA THR A 709 -36.16 4.17 -52.83
C THR A 709 -35.87 4.38 -51.34
N LEU A 710 -36.38 5.46 -50.74
CA LEU A 710 -36.27 5.74 -49.30
C LEU A 710 -37.28 4.93 -48.45
N ASP A 711 -38.18 4.18 -49.08
CA ASP A 711 -39.14 3.31 -48.41
C ASP A 711 -38.41 2.15 -47.70
N PRO A 712 -38.52 2.02 -46.36
CA PRO A 712 -37.84 0.96 -45.62
C PRO A 712 -38.21 -0.46 -46.05
N GLU A 713 -39.42 -0.69 -46.60
CA GLU A 713 -39.86 -2.01 -47.07
C GLU A 713 -39.11 -2.49 -48.32
N LEU A 714 -38.45 -1.59 -49.07
CA LEU A 714 -37.78 -1.92 -50.34
C LEU A 714 -36.27 -2.19 -50.19
N GLY A 715 -35.68 -1.92 -49.02
CA GLY A 715 -34.32 -2.35 -48.67
C GLY A 715 -33.18 -1.75 -49.50
N TYR A 716 -33.38 -0.64 -50.21
CA TYR A 716 -32.32 0.00 -51.00
C TYR A 716 -31.21 0.58 -50.14
N SER A 717 -29.97 0.30 -50.51
CA SER A 717 -28.77 0.97 -49.97
C SER A 717 -28.37 2.17 -50.85
N PHE A 718 -27.57 3.08 -50.29
CA PHE A 718 -27.22 4.37 -50.92
C PHE A 718 -25.73 4.66 -50.88
N LEU A 719 -25.22 5.27 -51.95
CA LEU A 719 -23.89 5.84 -52.05
C LEU A 719 -24.02 7.36 -52.11
N VAL A 720 -23.66 8.05 -51.04
CA VAL A 720 -23.91 9.49 -50.87
C VAL A 720 -22.60 10.26 -51.01
N PRO A 721 -22.39 11.04 -52.09
CA PRO A 721 -21.22 11.89 -52.19
C PRO A 721 -21.39 13.12 -51.30
N SER A 722 -20.31 13.57 -50.67
CA SER A 722 -20.33 14.82 -49.90
C SER A 722 -20.72 16.04 -50.76
N GLU A 723 -21.42 17.00 -50.17
CA GLU A 723 -21.87 18.26 -50.80
C GLU A 723 -20.76 18.94 -51.60
N ALA A 724 -19.58 19.11 -50.98
CA ALA A 724 -18.41 19.74 -51.60
C ALA A 724 -17.90 18.99 -52.85
N SER A 725 -18.08 17.67 -52.92
CA SER A 725 -17.66 16.86 -54.07
C SER A 725 -18.71 16.84 -55.18
N MET A 726 -20.00 16.92 -54.84
CA MET A 726 -21.07 17.17 -55.82
C MET A 726 -20.93 18.55 -56.47
N ALA A 727 -20.62 19.58 -55.67
CA ALA A 727 -20.36 20.93 -56.16
C ALA A 727 -19.13 20.99 -57.07
N ALA A 728 -18.06 20.25 -56.76
CA ALA A 728 -16.83 20.21 -57.57
C ALA A 728 -17.06 19.63 -58.98
N GLU A 729 -17.93 18.63 -59.12
CA GLU A 729 -18.33 18.03 -60.41
C GLU A 729 -19.54 18.74 -61.06
N ASN A 730 -19.99 19.88 -60.51
CA ASN A 730 -21.15 20.68 -60.95
C ASN A 730 -22.48 19.88 -61.03
N ILE A 731 -22.68 18.94 -60.11
CA ILE A 731 -23.93 18.17 -60.02
C ILE A 731 -24.97 18.97 -59.23
N SER A 732 -26.15 19.16 -59.81
CA SER A 732 -27.25 19.93 -59.22
C SER A 732 -28.60 19.52 -59.81
N ILE A 733 -29.68 20.11 -59.30
CA ILE A 733 -31.06 20.03 -59.83
C ILE A 733 -31.16 20.33 -61.34
N HIS A 734 -30.18 21.03 -61.92
CA HIS A 734 -30.16 21.42 -63.34
C HIS A 734 -29.19 20.60 -64.22
N SER A 735 -28.55 19.57 -63.69
CA SER A 735 -27.62 18.73 -64.46
C SER A 735 -28.39 17.86 -65.48
N PRO A 736 -27.98 17.81 -66.77
CA PRO A 736 -28.79 17.23 -67.84
C PRO A 736 -29.03 15.72 -67.71
N ASP A 737 -28.07 15.00 -67.10
CA ASP A 737 -28.13 13.55 -66.89
C ASP A 737 -28.49 13.17 -65.44
N LEU A 738 -29.08 14.08 -64.64
CA LEU A 738 -29.28 13.90 -63.19
C LEU A 738 -29.91 12.55 -62.82
N ALA A 739 -30.94 12.10 -63.54
CA ALA A 739 -31.54 10.78 -63.30
C ALA A 739 -30.52 9.63 -63.44
N SER A 740 -29.68 9.66 -64.49
CA SER A 740 -28.60 8.68 -64.68
C SER A 740 -27.51 8.76 -63.61
N TYR A 741 -27.27 9.93 -63.02
CA TYR A 741 -26.38 10.07 -61.86
C TYR A 741 -27.02 9.44 -60.62
N MET A 742 -28.27 9.76 -60.29
CA MET A 742 -28.91 9.24 -59.08
C MET A 742 -29.16 7.72 -59.16
N GLU A 743 -29.50 7.19 -60.34
CA GLU A 743 -29.62 5.75 -60.62
C GLU A 743 -28.34 4.94 -60.33
N LEU A 744 -27.14 5.56 -60.44
CA LEU A 744 -25.86 4.92 -60.10
C LEU A 744 -25.56 4.91 -58.60
N HIS A 745 -26.22 5.76 -57.82
CA HIS A 745 -25.97 5.94 -56.40
C HIS A 745 -27.00 5.22 -55.50
N VAL A 746 -28.06 4.66 -56.08
CA VAL A 746 -28.98 3.74 -55.39
C VAL A 746 -28.65 2.30 -55.81
N ILE A 747 -28.52 1.40 -54.82
CA ILE A 747 -28.08 0.02 -55.00
C ILE A 747 -29.07 -0.97 -54.36
N GLN A 748 -29.26 -2.10 -55.04
CA GLN A 748 -30.30 -3.11 -54.73
C GLN A 748 -29.90 -4.13 -53.65
N ASN A 749 -28.67 -4.03 -53.12
CA ASN A 749 -28.14 -4.97 -52.12
C ASN A 749 -27.09 -4.24 -51.25
N ASN A 750 -26.97 -4.67 -50.00
CA ASN A 750 -26.27 -3.94 -48.94
C ASN A 750 -24.78 -4.34 -48.86
N THR A 751 -24.39 -5.42 -49.56
CA THR A 751 -23.06 -6.05 -49.51
C THR A 751 -22.01 -5.36 -50.39
N LEU A 752 -21.60 -4.15 -50.03
CA LEU A 752 -20.37 -3.50 -50.53
C LEU A 752 -19.20 -3.65 -49.55
N GLY A 753 -18.95 -4.88 -49.09
CA GLY A 753 -17.73 -5.27 -48.36
C GLY A 753 -16.53 -5.49 -49.30
N ASP A 754 -15.39 -5.93 -48.77
CA ASP A 754 -14.21 -6.22 -49.60
C ASP A 754 -14.48 -7.39 -50.57
N GLY A 755 -14.23 -7.18 -51.87
CA GLY A 755 -14.61 -8.10 -52.94
C GLY A 755 -16.12 -8.16 -53.24
N GLY A 756 -16.94 -7.38 -52.52
CA GLY A 756 -18.38 -7.30 -52.71
C GLY A 756 -18.80 -6.68 -54.04
N SER A 757 -20.00 -7.01 -54.49
CA SER A 757 -20.59 -6.48 -55.72
C SER A 757 -22.08 -6.20 -55.54
N ALA A 758 -22.54 -5.05 -56.02
CA ALA A 758 -23.92 -4.60 -55.88
C ALA A 758 -24.45 -4.07 -57.22
N ALA A 759 -25.69 -4.43 -57.58
CA ALA A 759 -26.37 -3.86 -58.73
C ALA A 759 -26.91 -2.46 -58.39
N THR A 760 -26.67 -1.49 -59.28
CA THR A 760 -27.29 -0.15 -59.17
C THR A 760 -28.71 -0.16 -59.75
N LEU A 761 -29.48 0.91 -59.56
CA LEU A 761 -30.70 1.13 -60.34
C LEU A 761 -30.42 1.41 -61.83
N LYS A 762 -29.17 1.76 -62.20
CA LYS A 762 -28.81 1.93 -63.61
C LYS A 762 -28.72 0.57 -64.31
N SER A 763 -29.71 0.30 -65.15
CA SER A 763 -29.85 -0.95 -65.91
C SER A 763 -28.53 -1.41 -66.56
N GLY A 764 -28.04 -2.58 -66.16
CA GLY A 764 -26.81 -3.19 -66.67
C GLY A 764 -25.52 -2.77 -65.94
N VAL A 765 -25.60 -1.89 -64.94
CA VAL A 765 -24.43 -1.38 -64.21
C VAL A 765 -24.38 -1.92 -62.78
N SER A 766 -23.35 -2.72 -62.50
CA SER A 766 -22.98 -3.15 -61.16
C SER A 766 -21.71 -2.43 -60.68
N LEU A 767 -21.56 -2.32 -59.37
CA LEU A 767 -20.36 -1.82 -58.70
C LEU A 767 -19.57 -2.99 -58.10
N VAL A 768 -18.27 -2.83 -57.94
CA VAL A 768 -17.41 -3.72 -57.15
C VAL A 768 -16.65 -2.90 -56.12
N ALA A 769 -16.61 -3.39 -54.89
CA ALA A 769 -15.80 -2.86 -53.81
C ALA A 769 -14.50 -3.68 -53.66
N LYS A 770 -13.39 -2.99 -53.35
CA LYS A 770 -12.06 -3.58 -53.10
C LYS A 770 -11.38 -2.84 -51.96
N LYS A 771 -10.79 -3.55 -51.01
CA LYS A 771 -9.97 -2.96 -49.95
C LYS A 771 -8.52 -2.81 -50.42
N PHE A 772 -7.98 -1.60 -50.29
CA PHE A 772 -6.58 -1.28 -50.57
C PHE A 772 -5.94 -0.69 -49.32
N SER A 773 -5.09 -1.47 -48.65
CA SER A 773 -4.69 -1.21 -47.25
C SER A 773 -5.94 -1.09 -46.37
N GLU A 774 -6.17 0.04 -45.69
CA GLU A 774 -7.38 0.29 -44.90
C GLU A 774 -8.46 1.11 -45.64
N LEU A 775 -8.31 1.32 -46.95
CA LEU A 775 -9.25 2.12 -47.74
C LEU A 775 -10.16 1.21 -48.58
N LEU A 776 -11.47 1.36 -48.44
CA LEU A 776 -12.45 0.66 -49.27
C LEU A 776 -12.80 1.51 -50.50
N MET A 777 -12.48 1.00 -51.68
CA MET A 777 -12.65 1.67 -52.97
C MET A 777 -13.79 1.00 -53.74
N VAL A 778 -14.65 1.79 -54.38
CA VAL A 778 -15.79 1.34 -55.19
C VAL A 778 -15.61 1.80 -56.63
N SER A 779 -15.72 0.88 -57.59
CA SER A 779 -15.64 1.17 -59.02
C SER A 779 -16.74 0.45 -59.81
N ILE A 780 -17.05 0.96 -61.00
CA ILE A 780 -18.04 0.34 -61.90
C ILE A 780 -17.45 -0.96 -62.47
N TYR A 781 -18.19 -2.06 -62.37
CA TYR A 781 -17.82 -3.32 -62.99
C TYR A 781 -17.81 -3.17 -64.51
N GLN A 782 -16.64 -3.33 -65.14
CA GLN A 782 -16.39 -3.05 -66.56
C GLN A 782 -16.51 -1.56 -66.95
N GLY A 783 -16.37 -0.66 -65.99
CA GLY A 783 -16.19 0.77 -66.26
C GLY A 783 -14.77 1.15 -66.69
N ILE A 784 -14.57 2.44 -66.95
CA ILE A 784 -13.25 3.07 -67.07
C ILE A 784 -12.54 2.99 -65.71
N ASP A 785 -11.21 2.88 -65.71
CA ASP A 785 -10.34 2.83 -64.52
C ASP A 785 -10.44 4.11 -63.66
N ARG A 786 -11.48 4.15 -62.83
CA ARG A 786 -11.82 5.20 -61.86
C ARG A 786 -12.56 4.57 -60.68
N GLU A 787 -12.18 4.99 -59.48
CA GLU A 787 -12.76 4.48 -58.24
C GLU A 787 -13.12 5.68 -57.32
N ALA A 788 -14.21 5.54 -56.57
CA ALA A 788 -14.59 6.42 -55.47
C ALA A 788 -14.20 5.76 -54.14
N ARG A 789 -13.72 6.53 -53.16
CA ARG A 789 -13.39 6.01 -51.83
C ARG A 789 -14.63 6.09 -50.93
N ILE A 790 -14.96 5.00 -50.23
CA ILE A 790 -15.86 5.05 -49.07
C ILE A 790 -15.12 5.74 -47.91
N LEU A 791 -15.74 6.78 -47.38
CA LEU A 791 -15.27 7.59 -46.26
C LEU A 791 -15.84 7.11 -44.93
N ASN A 792 -17.14 6.80 -44.91
CA ASN A 792 -17.88 6.34 -43.74
C ASN A 792 -19.07 5.46 -44.18
N ARG A 793 -19.62 4.64 -43.28
CA ARG A 793 -20.86 3.86 -43.50
C ARG A 793 -21.81 4.04 -42.32
N GLY A 794 -23.11 3.87 -42.53
CA GLY A 794 -24.10 3.73 -41.46
C GLY A 794 -25.20 2.78 -41.91
N ILE A 795 -25.73 1.99 -40.98
CA ILE A 795 -26.78 1.01 -41.25
C ILE A 795 -28.06 1.48 -40.57
N ALA A 796 -29.14 1.52 -41.36
CA ALA A 796 -30.48 1.86 -40.92
C ALA A 796 -31.14 0.68 -40.18
N SER A 797 -32.21 0.94 -39.41
CA SER A 797 -32.88 -0.10 -38.60
C SER A 797 -33.55 -1.21 -39.44
N ASN A 798 -33.75 -0.99 -40.75
CA ASN A 798 -34.17 -1.99 -41.73
C ASN A 798 -33.00 -2.73 -42.43
N ASN A 799 -31.78 -2.62 -41.91
CA ASN A 799 -30.53 -3.14 -42.48
C ASN A 799 -30.04 -2.46 -43.79
N ALA A 800 -30.70 -1.42 -44.30
CA ALA A 800 -30.19 -0.72 -45.48
C ALA A 800 -28.99 0.19 -45.13
N THR A 801 -27.94 0.16 -45.97
CA THR A 801 -26.66 0.82 -45.69
C THR A 801 -26.50 2.09 -46.50
N VAL A 802 -26.11 3.18 -45.82
CA VAL A 802 -25.69 4.44 -46.44
C VAL A 802 -24.16 4.51 -46.38
N PHE A 803 -23.53 4.66 -47.55
CA PHE A 803 -22.09 4.75 -47.73
C PHE A 803 -21.73 6.18 -48.15
N SER A 804 -21.04 6.93 -47.29
CA SER A 804 -20.49 8.24 -47.64
C SER A 804 -19.28 8.05 -48.56
N ILE A 805 -19.22 8.76 -49.70
CA ILE A 805 -18.12 8.62 -50.68
C ILE A 805 -17.41 9.96 -51.02
N ASP A 806 -16.13 9.85 -51.38
CA ASP A 806 -15.26 11.00 -51.65
C ASP A 806 -15.59 11.75 -52.96
N ARG A 807 -16.28 11.09 -53.89
CA ARG A 807 -16.69 11.65 -55.19
C ARG A 807 -17.93 10.97 -55.74
N PRO A 808 -18.77 11.67 -56.52
CA PRO A 808 -19.89 11.06 -57.21
C PRO A 808 -19.42 10.08 -58.31
N LEU A 809 -20.13 8.96 -58.44
CA LEU A 809 -20.05 8.07 -59.59
C LEU A 809 -20.68 8.75 -60.80
N SER A 810 -19.96 8.85 -61.92
CA SER A 810 -20.46 9.51 -63.13
C SER A 810 -20.86 8.49 -64.21
N PRO A 811 -21.97 8.71 -64.94
CA PRO A 811 -22.29 7.94 -66.15
C PRO A 811 -21.16 7.93 -67.19
N ALA A 812 -20.28 8.94 -67.19
CA ALA A 812 -19.10 9.00 -68.04
C ALA A 812 -18.02 7.94 -67.71
N TRP A 813 -18.16 7.20 -66.60
CA TRP A 813 -17.28 6.08 -66.24
C TRP A 813 -17.78 4.74 -66.83
N ILE A 814 -19.01 4.68 -67.37
CA ILE A 814 -19.55 3.49 -68.04
C ILE A 814 -18.91 3.39 -69.43
N ILE A 815 -18.38 2.22 -69.80
CA ILE A 815 -17.92 1.97 -71.17
C ILE A 815 -19.15 1.71 -72.05
N PRO A 816 -19.42 2.49 -73.10
CA PRO A 816 -20.57 2.26 -73.97
C PRO A 816 -20.37 1.00 -74.83
N GLU A 817 -21.36 0.11 -74.83
CA GLU A 817 -21.40 -1.02 -75.76
C GLU A 817 -21.41 -0.50 -77.21
N ASN A 818 -20.33 -0.73 -77.95
CA ASN A 818 -20.23 -0.35 -79.36
C ASN A 818 -20.55 -1.57 -80.25
N PRO A 819 -21.70 -1.60 -80.97
CA PRO A 819 -22.11 -2.77 -81.75
C PRO A 819 -21.18 -3.14 -82.91
N TRP A 820 -20.23 -2.27 -83.28
CA TRP A 820 -19.32 -2.47 -84.42
C TRP A 820 -17.89 -2.84 -84.04
N PHE A 821 -17.48 -2.61 -82.79
CA PHE A 821 -16.11 -2.87 -82.34
C PHE A 821 -16.13 -3.35 -80.88
N PRO A 822 -15.78 -4.63 -80.61
CA PRO A 822 -15.48 -5.08 -79.26
C PRO A 822 -14.40 -4.20 -78.62
N SER A 823 -14.45 -4.06 -77.31
CA SER A 823 -13.56 -3.19 -76.53
C SER A 823 -12.09 -3.39 -76.88
N HIS A 824 -11.35 -2.28 -76.97
CA HIS A 824 -9.90 -2.31 -76.99
C HIS A 824 -9.38 -2.65 -75.59
N ASP A 825 -9.44 -3.94 -75.25
CA ASP A 825 -8.48 -4.56 -74.33
C ASP A 825 -7.07 -4.05 -74.68
N HIS A 826 -6.25 -3.79 -73.67
CA HIS A 826 -4.81 -3.67 -73.85
C HIS A 826 -4.33 -4.84 -74.72
N LEU A 827 -3.56 -4.56 -75.80
CA LEU A 827 -3.07 -5.61 -76.71
C LEU A 827 -2.49 -6.76 -75.88
N LYS A 828 -3.20 -7.91 -75.88
CA LYS A 828 -2.91 -9.07 -75.02
C LYS A 828 -1.41 -9.27 -74.96
N THR A 829 -0.84 -9.30 -73.76
CA THR A 829 0.61 -9.04 -73.53
C THR A 829 1.58 -9.73 -74.50
N PRO A 830 1.35 -10.97 -75.00
CA PRO A 830 2.14 -11.55 -76.08
C PRO A 830 2.27 -10.67 -77.34
N VAL A 831 1.21 -9.99 -77.78
CA VAL A 831 1.17 -9.17 -79.01
C VAL A 831 1.91 -7.84 -78.82
N ALA A 832 1.76 -7.19 -77.66
CA ALA A 832 2.54 -6.00 -77.32
C ALA A 832 4.05 -6.33 -77.25
N ILE A 833 4.40 -7.48 -76.66
CA ILE A 833 5.77 -8.02 -76.66
C ILE A 833 6.24 -8.32 -78.09
N PHE A 834 5.40 -8.91 -78.95
CA PHE A 834 5.74 -9.23 -80.34
C PHE A 834 6.04 -7.97 -81.17
N ILE A 835 5.23 -6.92 -81.01
CA ILE A 835 5.46 -5.61 -81.66
C ILE A 835 6.74 -4.96 -81.12
N GLY A 836 6.98 -5.02 -79.81
CA GLY A 836 8.23 -4.55 -79.19
C GLY A 836 9.47 -5.26 -79.72
N ILE A 837 9.40 -6.58 -79.90
CA ILE A 837 10.47 -7.40 -80.50
C ILE A 837 10.70 -7.02 -81.98
N ILE A 838 9.64 -6.81 -82.76
CA ILE A 838 9.76 -6.37 -84.16
C ILE A 838 10.42 -4.99 -84.25
N ILE A 839 9.97 -4.01 -83.46
CA ILE A 839 10.54 -2.66 -83.43
C ILE A 839 12.00 -2.70 -82.95
N GLY A 840 12.31 -3.51 -81.93
CA GLY A 840 13.66 -3.74 -81.43
C GLY A 840 14.59 -4.35 -82.47
N LEU A 841 14.12 -5.34 -83.24
CA LEU A 841 14.88 -5.94 -84.34
C LEU A 841 15.13 -4.93 -85.47
N VAL A 842 14.13 -4.15 -85.88
CA VAL A 842 14.29 -3.11 -86.91
C VAL A 842 15.29 -2.05 -86.47
N ALA A 843 15.20 -1.58 -85.21
CA ALA A 843 16.17 -0.63 -84.65
C ALA A 843 17.58 -1.24 -84.57
N PHE A 844 17.72 -2.50 -84.16
CA PHE A 844 19.01 -3.20 -84.09
C PHE A 844 19.66 -3.31 -85.47
N PHE A 845 18.92 -3.73 -86.51
CA PHE A 845 19.44 -3.80 -87.88
C PHE A 845 19.77 -2.42 -88.47
N ALA A 846 19.00 -1.37 -88.16
CA ALA A 846 19.31 -0.01 -88.56
C ALA A 846 20.62 0.50 -87.93
N ILE A 847 20.82 0.27 -86.63
CA ILE A 847 22.06 0.64 -85.91
C ILE A 847 23.25 -0.18 -86.43
N LEU A 848 23.08 -1.49 -86.66
CA LEU A 848 24.12 -2.36 -87.20
C LEU A 848 24.52 -1.94 -88.63
N SER A 849 23.56 -1.55 -89.47
CA SER A 849 23.81 -1.00 -90.80
C SER A 849 24.56 0.33 -90.74
N CYS A 850 24.18 1.24 -89.84
CA CYS A 850 24.85 2.52 -89.63
C CYS A 850 26.31 2.34 -89.16
N LEU A 851 26.56 1.41 -88.23
CA LEU A 851 27.91 1.06 -87.77
C LEU A 851 28.76 0.46 -88.90
N LEU A 852 28.21 -0.46 -89.69
CA LEU A 852 28.91 -1.01 -90.87
C LEU A 852 29.27 0.07 -91.90
N TRP A 853 28.41 1.07 -92.09
CA TRP A 853 28.67 2.18 -93.01
C TRP A 853 29.82 3.09 -92.53
N VAL A 854 29.86 3.39 -91.23
CA VAL A 854 30.93 4.21 -90.60
C VAL A 854 32.29 3.52 -90.63
N PHE A 855 32.36 2.19 -90.51
CA PHE A 855 33.64 1.47 -90.44
C PHE A 855 34.24 1.03 -91.79
N LEU A 856 33.52 1.12 -92.91
CA LEU A 856 34.02 0.72 -94.25
C LEU A 856 34.15 1.84 -95.30
N GLY A 857 33.67 3.07 -95.05
CA GLY A 857 33.83 4.20 -95.97
C GLY A 857 35.17 4.93 -95.82
N LYS A 858 36.09 4.86 -96.81
CA LYS A 858 37.39 5.57 -96.78
C LYS A 858 37.78 6.28 -98.09
N SER A 859 38.56 7.36 -97.95
CA SER A 859 39.21 8.23 -98.97
C SER A 859 38.25 9.14 -99.76
N LYS A 860 38.51 10.45 -99.94
CA LYS A 860 39.74 11.09 -100.46
C LYS A 860 39.97 12.55 -99.97
N GLU A 861 41.22 12.98 -99.99
CA GLU A 861 41.75 14.37 -99.95
C GLU A 861 41.98 14.88 -101.41
N PRO A 862 42.52 16.09 -101.74
CA PRO A 862 43.18 17.15 -100.92
C PRO A 862 42.70 18.60 -101.31
N ASP A 863 43.39 19.77 -101.20
CA ASP A 863 44.74 20.18 -100.74
C ASP A 863 44.83 21.70 -100.39
N GLU A 864 45.98 22.14 -99.84
CA GLU A 864 46.65 23.49 -99.88
C GLU A 864 45.88 24.82 -99.54
N GLU A 865 46.49 25.94 -99.10
CA GLU A 865 47.91 26.36 -98.89
C GLU A 865 48.09 27.45 -97.78
N ARG A 866 49.25 27.49 -97.08
CA ARG A 866 49.89 28.62 -96.30
C ARG A 866 49.11 29.31 -95.14
N ALA A 867 49.69 29.99 -94.13
CA ALA A 867 50.99 30.02 -93.39
C ALA A 867 50.89 31.12 -92.28
N PRO A 868 51.84 31.37 -91.34
CA PRO A 868 52.98 30.57 -90.84
C PRO A 868 53.11 30.41 -89.28
N VAL A 869 53.59 29.24 -88.83
CA VAL A 869 54.74 28.95 -87.91
C VAL A 869 54.92 29.67 -86.53
N VAL A 870 55.52 28.92 -85.57
CA VAL A 870 56.02 29.27 -84.20
C VAL A 870 55.01 28.95 -83.07
N ALA A 871 55.31 28.22 -81.97
CA ALA A 871 56.42 27.29 -81.67
C ALA A 871 56.04 26.23 -80.58
N LYS A 872 56.86 26.01 -79.53
CA LYS A 872 56.87 24.92 -78.50
C LYS A 872 57.64 25.42 -77.24
N PRO A 873 57.61 24.79 -76.03
CA PRO A 873 57.56 23.32 -75.79
C PRO A 873 56.75 22.79 -74.56
N LYS A 874 56.77 21.46 -74.39
CA LYS A 874 56.45 20.67 -73.16
C LYS A 874 57.72 20.56 -72.26
N PRO A 875 57.85 19.78 -71.15
CA PRO A 875 56.91 18.82 -70.49
C PRO A 875 56.97 18.69 -68.93
N LYS A 876 56.28 17.65 -68.40
CA LYS A 876 56.59 16.79 -67.21
C LYS A 876 56.28 17.28 -65.77
N SER A 877 56.07 16.25 -64.93
CA SER A 877 56.27 16.18 -63.45
C SER A 877 55.17 16.77 -62.56
N ARG A 878 54.92 16.28 -61.32
CA ARG A 878 54.90 14.92 -60.70
C ARG A 878 54.28 15.08 -59.29
N THR A 879 53.37 14.17 -58.92
CA THR A 879 52.78 13.81 -57.59
C THR A 879 52.77 14.78 -56.37
N ASP A 880 51.75 14.54 -55.53
CA ASP A 880 51.68 14.78 -54.06
C ASP A 880 51.12 16.11 -53.50
N ILE A 881 50.59 15.98 -52.26
CA ILE A 881 50.22 17.00 -51.25
C ILE A 881 48.86 17.72 -51.39
N LEU A 882 47.88 17.13 -50.68
CA LEU A 882 46.95 17.73 -49.69
C LEU A 882 46.29 19.13 -49.86
N ARG A 883 45.00 19.11 -49.49
CA ARG A 883 44.21 20.10 -48.71
C ARG A 883 43.35 21.11 -49.48
N GLN A 884 42.09 21.18 -49.05
CA GLN A 884 41.16 22.30 -49.31
C GLN A 884 41.63 23.54 -48.54
N GLU A 885 41.47 24.72 -49.14
CA GLU A 885 40.38 25.64 -48.76
C GLU A 885 40.14 26.69 -49.86
N ALA A 886 39.02 27.41 -49.79
CA ALA A 886 38.55 28.33 -50.84
C ALA A 886 38.56 29.80 -50.35
N GLY A 887 38.49 30.75 -51.28
CA GLY A 887 38.29 32.16 -50.90
C GLY A 887 38.11 33.15 -52.05
N VAL A 888 37.60 34.33 -51.67
CA VAL A 888 37.63 35.64 -52.38
C VAL A 888 36.59 35.90 -53.49
N ASN A 889 35.38 36.23 -53.05
CA ASN A 889 34.60 37.47 -53.31
C ASN A 889 35.06 38.47 -54.40
N THR A 890 34.10 39.10 -55.10
CA THR A 890 34.00 40.57 -55.41
C THR A 890 32.74 40.86 -56.26
N PRO A 891 32.27 42.13 -56.48
CA PRO A 891 32.69 43.44 -55.93
C PRO A 891 31.53 44.26 -55.26
N LEU A 892 31.63 45.60 -55.20
CA LEU A 892 30.93 46.53 -54.28
C LEU A 892 29.85 47.45 -54.90
N LEU A 893 29.04 48.09 -54.02
CA LEU A 893 28.39 49.43 -54.12
C LEU A 893 27.21 49.60 -55.13
N ALA A 894 26.17 50.43 -54.91
CA ALA A 894 25.93 51.54 -53.96
C ALA A 894 24.41 51.81 -53.69
N GLY A 895 24.09 52.67 -52.70
CA GLY A 895 22.82 53.43 -52.63
C GLY A 895 21.79 53.01 -51.56
N GLY A 896 21.19 53.99 -50.86
CA GLY A 896 20.04 53.87 -49.93
C GLY A 896 19.09 55.08 -50.10
N PRO A 897 18.25 55.50 -49.11
CA PRO A 897 18.10 55.01 -47.73
C PRO A 897 16.62 54.88 -47.21
N GLY A 898 16.44 54.32 -46.00
CA GLY A 898 15.18 54.36 -45.20
C GLY A 898 15.05 53.16 -44.25
N LYS A 899 15.35 53.27 -42.95
CA LYS A 899 14.48 53.69 -41.82
C LYS A 899 13.28 52.74 -41.57
N THR A 900 13.05 52.15 -40.39
CA THR A 900 13.78 52.24 -39.09
C THR A 900 13.36 51.13 -38.08
N TYR A 901 14.33 50.50 -37.40
CA TYR A 901 14.31 50.07 -35.97
C TYR A 901 13.34 48.88 -35.60
N THR A 902 13.61 47.97 -34.64
CA THR A 902 14.75 47.76 -33.71
C THR A 902 14.89 46.28 -33.28
N ALA A 903 16.09 45.84 -32.88
CA ALA A 903 16.37 44.65 -32.03
C ALA A 903 16.60 45.13 -30.55
N PRO A 904 17.17 44.40 -29.54
CA PRO A 904 17.86 43.08 -29.45
C PRO A 904 17.14 42.07 -28.50
N MET A 905 17.52 40.81 -28.24
CA MET A 905 18.76 40.00 -28.29
C MET A 905 19.62 39.95 -26.99
N SER A 906 19.61 38.80 -26.29
CA SER A 906 20.72 38.20 -25.50
C SER A 906 20.32 36.78 -25.05
N VAL A 907 21.07 35.67 -25.21
CA VAL A 907 22.52 35.41 -25.47
C VAL A 907 23.36 35.80 -24.23
N ASN A 908 24.08 34.93 -23.50
CA ASN A 908 24.93 33.82 -23.95
C ASN A 908 25.31 32.83 -22.79
N GLN A 909 25.88 31.67 -23.13
CA GLN A 909 26.79 30.90 -22.24
C GLN A 909 28.26 31.28 -22.56
N PRO A 910 29.32 30.43 -22.43
CA PRO A 910 29.64 29.32 -21.50
C PRO A 910 31.07 29.41 -20.89
N LYS A 911 31.48 28.46 -20.02
CA LYS A 911 32.57 27.47 -20.28
C LYS A 911 33.01 26.63 -19.06
N LYS A 912 33.68 25.51 -19.36
CA LYS A 912 34.23 24.51 -18.41
C LYS A 912 35.74 24.72 -18.15
N ASN A 913 36.23 24.07 -17.08
CA ASN A 913 37.58 23.55 -16.76
C ASN A 913 38.10 24.05 -15.39
N GLY A 914 38.69 23.23 -14.50
CA GLY A 914 38.85 21.77 -14.47
C GLY A 914 39.91 21.32 -13.44
N ARG A 915 39.92 20.02 -13.07
CA ARG A 915 40.90 19.30 -12.20
C ARG A 915 40.93 19.59 -10.68
N GLY A 916 40.07 18.89 -9.94
CA GLY A 916 40.43 17.80 -9.01
C GLY A 916 41.29 18.03 -7.74
N LEU A 917 40.81 17.50 -6.61
CA LEU A 917 41.61 16.96 -5.50
C LEU A 917 40.82 15.81 -4.80
N LYS A 918 41.50 14.94 -4.03
CA LYS A 918 40.89 13.91 -3.16
C LYS A 918 41.03 14.30 -1.68
N ILE A 919 39.95 14.25 -0.90
CA ILE A 919 39.94 13.98 0.56
C ILE A 919 38.72 13.08 0.87
N GLY A 920 38.77 12.31 1.95
CA GLY A 920 37.73 11.34 2.37
C GLY A 920 36.59 11.91 3.24
N PRO A 921 35.73 11.05 3.81
CA PRO A 921 34.43 11.44 4.36
C PRO A 921 34.38 11.62 5.89
N GLN A 922 33.49 12.51 6.32
CA GLN A 922 32.74 12.63 7.59
C GLN A 922 31.74 13.79 7.38
N HIS A 923 30.56 13.85 8.00
CA HIS A 923 29.99 13.01 9.06
C HIS A 923 28.80 12.17 8.58
#